data_AF-A0A662IRV2-F1
#
_entry.id   AF-A0A662IRV2-F1
#
_cell.length_a   1.000
_cell.length_b   1.000
_cell.length_c   1.000
_cell.angle_alpha   90.00
_cell.angle_beta   90.00
_cell.angle_gamma   90.00
#
_symmetry.space_group_name_H-M   'P 1'
#
loop_
_entity.id
_entity.type
_entity.pdbx_description
1 polymer ?
#
loop_
_entity_poly.entity_id
_entity_poly.type
_entity_poly.pdbx_seq_one_letter_code
_entity_poly.pdbx_strand_id
1 'polypeptide(L)'
;ESDIDTDLYYADLDYNWNEDNDDKWGELDDDQIDGIPDVFVGRITASTLTEAENILNKIKWYNPKNQWAMKCLMLGTDPAWDIGGVPEGEYTKNYILNNFVWDNFTKVRLFETAGNLTVPNAKYHIDQGYGLINFFGHGNYNVWSFGSGGDYYSSDAASQQNGNKTSIIIACSCLTANFVNYDCIGEEFLRNPNGGGISYIGSTRSAWIYRGSAVVNGLAGQLDWMFWNATFYLLSQDSSEDAYTGLIWGLAITNYQYYNDIDDEGSDDLDWKTVAEFILFGDPTVKFRTRVIPDFYTDYDELTDYLLNLNQTHPDLVEVFPLNVTWMERKIWAVRITNEQTGFDKPAVLITACHHGNEAITVEVAKTFIDNLIGNYSVDPEITTIIDNEIILVVPMVNPDGRELEQRYNARGVDLNRNYPYSWNPSQEPHAGSAPLSEPETYGVMTLVNSYDVYYVLDIHSGAECMVYPWDYTTEDPPNEIAYICLCEDLINATESHGYTCEPPPGWDHFYKQGADWYPCWGTFIDETYGNHVTPEGAPIMSFVIEVYGDGYYPTTESDMHYVCDKYYWMQLQLARRGTYRYDRMVYDVQIPDQVSPQETINVNSTVVNIGTKNEVNIEVQLLLNGELISSKYVSLNSMENTTVTFELTAPEGGSHNLTVYAVAASGENVTSNNYVNKTLEVASYTLSDFPKPFTLNGIANCTIIVGCKSPHGPCGAAHTLDTVGGIRVSSIIGNYSTDITNLTAYLDTDVADYDDVNCVVYYLMWLPHIVTVGGPGVNMITWKYFANPWYAPVYFSREYNPDSGQEEWVINTPNNKYWEYNVTSTPELDDIGVIEIVYIQEEGRYVLMAAGLGGYGTKAACLLLQMFDSPDMPFPLQGIAIVFKWVDTNGDCKVQLNEITLLEQVG
;
A
#
# COMPACT_ATOMS: atom_id res chain seq x y z
N GLU A 1 8.78 63.35 -3.42
CA GLU A 1 10.01 62.68 -3.89
C GLU A 1 9.51 61.52 -4.72
N SER A 2 9.35 61.76 -6.03
CA SER A 2 8.63 60.90 -6.98
C SER A 2 9.51 59.84 -7.65
N ASP A 3 10.83 59.99 -7.56
CA ASP A 3 11.75 59.03 -8.18
C ASP A 3 12.17 57.98 -7.13
N ILE A 4 11.84 56.71 -7.37
CA ILE A 4 12.30 55.55 -6.58
C ILE A 4 13.22 54.71 -7.46
N ASP A 5 14.51 54.66 -7.08
CA ASP A 5 15.48 53.79 -7.76
C ASP A 5 15.22 52.33 -7.33
N THR A 6 14.65 51.51 -8.22
CA THR A 6 14.29 50.12 -7.93
C THR A 6 14.65 49.16 -9.06
N ASP A 7 14.96 47.92 -8.68
CA ASP A 7 15.08 46.78 -9.60
C ASP A 7 13.77 46.00 -9.73
N LEU A 8 12.71 46.35 -8.98
CA LEU A 8 11.40 45.72 -9.11
C LEU A 8 10.79 45.93 -10.50
N TYR A 9 11.08 47.06 -11.15
CA TYR A 9 10.70 47.32 -12.54
C TYR A 9 11.13 46.20 -13.52
N TYR A 10 12.24 45.52 -13.25
CA TYR A 10 12.71 44.41 -14.07
C TYR A 10 12.23 43.04 -13.58
N ALA A 11 11.72 42.99 -12.36
CA ALA A 11 11.36 41.77 -11.65
C ALA A 11 9.86 41.46 -11.76
N ASP A 12 9.03 42.50 -11.68
CA ASP A 12 7.60 42.48 -11.97
C ASP A 12 7.43 42.63 -13.49
N LEU A 13 6.88 41.59 -14.12
CA LEU A 13 6.66 41.53 -15.56
C LEU A 13 5.22 41.93 -15.93
N ASP A 14 4.40 42.24 -14.93
CA ASP A 14 3.04 42.72 -15.10
C ASP A 14 3.02 44.25 -15.31
N TYR A 15 1.98 44.68 -16.03
CA TYR A 15 1.76 46.08 -16.41
C TYR A 15 2.94 46.73 -17.15
N ASN A 16 2.96 48.07 -17.23
CA ASN A 16 4.01 48.81 -17.94
C ASN A 16 4.80 49.75 -17.03
N TRP A 17 4.43 49.88 -15.74
CA TRP A 17 5.13 50.67 -14.72
C TRP A 17 5.32 52.16 -15.05
N ASN A 18 4.67 52.71 -16.10
CA ASN A 18 4.75 54.12 -16.53
C ASN A 18 3.52 54.41 -17.40
N GLU A 19 2.35 54.30 -16.78
CA GLU A 19 1.06 54.39 -17.46
C GLU A 19 0.79 55.81 -17.98
N ASP A 20 1.26 56.82 -17.23
CA ASP A 20 1.07 58.24 -17.55
C ASP A 20 2.11 58.80 -18.56
N ASN A 21 3.16 58.02 -18.87
CA ASN A 21 4.27 58.34 -19.77
C ASN A 21 5.08 59.58 -19.37
N ASP A 22 5.31 59.79 -18.07
CA ASP A 22 6.09 60.92 -17.56
C ASP A 22 7.59 60.62 -17.30
N ASP A 23 8.02 59.38 -17.59
CA ASP A 23 9.37 58.81 -17.41
C ASP A 23 9.77 58.59 -15.94
N LYS A 24 8.83 58.71 -14.99
CA LYS A 24 8.96 58.19 -13.63
C LYS A 24 8.18 56.87 -13.58
N TRP A 25 8.77 55.87 -12.94
CA TRP A 25 8.29 54.49 -13.03
C TRP A 25 7.92 53.96 -11.66
N GLY A 26 6.75 53.33 -11.54
CA GLY A 26 6.28 52.71 -10.31
C GLY A 26 5.71 53.71 -9.30
N GLU A 27 5.11 54.80 -9.79
CA GLU A 27 4.37 55.75 -8.96
C GLU A 27 2.98 55.17 -8.65
N LEU A 28 2.76 54.63 -7.45
CA LEU A 28 1.47 54.00 -7.07
C LEU A 28 0.22 54.85 -7.32
N ASP A 29 0.33 56.19 -7.27
CA ASP A 29 -0.80 57.09 -7.50
C ASP A 29 -1.12 57.29 -9.00
N ASP A 30 -0.15 57.00 -9.89
CA ASP A 30 -0.18 57.38 -11.31
C ASP A 30 0.07 56.18 -12.27
N ASP A 31 0.64 55.08 -11.80
CA ASP A 31 0.99 53.85 -12.55
C ASP A 31 0.30 52.60 -12.01
N GLN A 32 -0.22 51.75 -12.91
CA GLN A 32 -0.60 50.37 -12.56
C GLN A 32 0.65 49.49 -12.37
N ILE A 33 0.80 48.93 -11.17
CA ILE A 33 1.85 48.02 -10.76
C ILE A 33 1.29 47.07 -9.69
N ASP A 34 1.83 45.87 -9.50
CA ASP A 34 1.53 45.10 -8.28
C ASP A 34 2.76 44.94 -7.37
N GLY A 35 3.96 45.23 -7.91
CA GLY A 35 5.21 45.21 -7.15
C GLY A 35 5.66 43.81 -6.77
N ILE A 36 5.00 42.76 -7.24
CA ILE A 36 5.31 41.36 -6.94
C ILE A 36 6.36 40.86 -7.94
N PRO A 37 7.53 40.39 -7.49
CA PRO A 37 8.54 39.85 -8.40
C PRO A 37 8.08 38.54 -9.08
N ASP A 38 7.87 38.54 -10.39
CA ASP A 38 7.67 37.34 -11.22
C ASP A 38 8.99 36.61 -11.50
N VAL A 39 10.07 37.38 -11.61
CA VAL A 39 11.43 36.87 -11.81
C VAL A 39 12.38 37.50 -10.80
N PHE A 40 13.32 36.71 -10.29
CA PHE A 40 14.29 37.22 -9.32
C PHE A 40 15.43 37.93 -10.02
N VAL A 41 15.51 39.24 -9.82
CA VAL A 41 16.56 40.09 -10.38
C VAL A 41 17.64 40.34 -9.32
N GLY A 42 18.89 40.14 -9.72
CA GLY A 42 20.06 40.48 -8.90
C GLY A 42 21.10 41.23 -9.73
N ARG A 43 21.77 42.21 -9.12
CA ARG A 43 22.75 43.06 -9.81
C ARG A 43 24.17 42.60 -9.59
N ILE A 44 24.88 42.27 -10.67
CA ILE A 44 26.34 42.13 -10.66
C ILE A 44 26.98 43.52 -10.78
N THR A 45 27.44 44.04 -9.65
CA THR A 45 27.92 45.41 -9.51
C THR A 45 29.39 45.53 -9.90
N ALA A 46 29.68 45.58 -11.21
CA ALA A 46 31.03 45.75 -11.75
C ALA A 46 31.08 46.84 -12.84
N SER A 47 32.06 47.73 -12.74
CA SER A 47 32.36 48.76 -13.75
C SER A 47 33.59 48.42 -14.60
N THR A 48 34.41 47.48 -14.15
CA THR A 48 35.63 47.03 -14.83
C THR A 48 35.67 45.50 -14.97
N LEU A 49 36.48 45.01 -15.92
CA LEU A 49 36.70 43.57 -16.10
C LEU A 49 37.23 42.91 -14.82
N THR A 50 38.16 43.56 -14.11
CA THR A 50 38.74 43.02 -12.87
C THR A 50 37.68 42.87 -11.77
N GLU A 51 36.77 43.83 -11.62
CA GLU A 51 35.67 43.71 -10.66
C GLU A 51 34.72 42.57 -11.02
N ALA A 52 34.38 42.43 -12.30
CA ALA A 52 33.55 41.33 -12.78
C ALA A 52 34.22 39.97 -12.52
N GLU A 53 35.53 39.85 -12.81
CA GLU A 53 36.31 38.65 -12.51
C GLU A 53 36.33 38.33 -11.01
N ASN A 54 36.46 39.33 -10.14
CA ASN A 54 36.41 39.12 -8.69
C ASN A 54 35.07 38.53 -8.25
N ILE A 55 33.95 39.11 -8.72
CA ILE A 55 32.60 38.65 -8.37
C ILE A 55 32.36 37.22 -8.91
N LEU A 56 32.68 36.96 -10.18
CA LEU A 56 32.49 35.64 -10.79
C LEU A 56 33.34 34.56 -10.13
N ASN A 57 34.58 34.89 -9.73
CA ASN A 57 35.43 33.94 -9.00
C ASN A 57 34.82 33.60 -7.63
N LYS A 58 34.21 34.58 -6.94
CA LYS A 58 33.51 34.29 -5.69
C LYS A 58 32.33 33.36 -5.89
N ILE A 59 31.49 33.61 -6.89
CA ILE A 59 30.35 32.74 -7.23
C ILE A 59 30.83 31.32 -7.55
N LYS A 60 31.87 31.19 -8.38
CA LYS A 60 32.44 29.88 -8.78
C LYS A 60 32.96 29.06 -7.59
N TRP A 61 33.54 29.70 -6.59
CA TRP A 61 34.17 29.03 -5.45
C TRP A 61 33.35 29.06 -4.16
N TYR A 62 32.13 29.60 -4.23
CA TYR A 62 31.22 29.67 -3.12
C TYR A 62 30.74 28.25 -2.76
N ASN A 63 30.95 27.85 -1.51
CA ASN A 63 30.55 26.53 -1.00
C ASN A 63 29.69 26.69 0.26
N PRO A 64 28.36 26.65 0.13
CA PRO A 64 27.44 26.85 1.25
C PRO A 64 27.27 25.62 2.15
N LYS A 65 27.87 24.46 1.81
CA LYS A 65 27.82 23.24 2.65
C LYS A 65 28.73 23.31 3.89
N ASN A 66 29.68 24.24 3.90
CA ASN A 66 30.74 24.29 4.92
C ASN A 66 30.26 24.90 6.26
N GLN A 67 30.79 24.43 7.39
CA GLN A 67 30.37 24.82 8.75
C GLN A 67 30.43 26.33 9.04
N TRP A 68 31.25 27.11 8.33
CA TRP A 68 31.28 28.57 8.51
C TRP A 68 29.96 29.25 8.10
N ALA A 69 29.17 28.64 7.21
CA ALA A 69 27.86 29.13 6.80
C ALA A 69 26.82 29.05 7.93
N MET A 70 27.01 28.15 8.90
CA MET A 70 26.15 27.96 10.08
C MET A 70 26.37 29.01 11.19
N LYS A 71 26.81 30.21 10.81
CA LYS A 71 27.06 31.31 11.73
C LYS A 71 26.32 32.54 11.24
N CYS A 72 25.63 33.21 12.16
CA CYS A 72 25.03 34.52 11.91
C CYS A 72 25.69 35.61 12.77
N LEU A 73 25.99 36.74 12.13
CA LEU A 73 26.51 37.94 12.78
C LEU A 73 25.44 39.03 12.76
N MET A 74 24.99 39.41 13.95
CA MET A 74 23.96 40.43 14.15
C MET A 74 24.60 41.72 14.66
N LEU A 75 24.58 42.77 13.84
CA LEU A 75 25.08 44.10 14.16
C LEU A 75 23.87 45.05 14.33
N GLY A 76 23.67 45.56 15.55
CA GLY A 76 22.50 46.41 15.86
C GLY A 76 22.90 47.68 16.60
N THR A 77 22.33 48.81 16.19
CA THR A 77 22.52 50.13 16.81
C THR A 77 21.20 50.68 17.37
N ASP A 78 21.26 51.89 17.92
CA ASP A 78 20.09 52.69 18.33
C ASP A 78 19.86 53.89 17.36
N PRO A 79 19.21 53.66 16.19
CA PRO A 79 19.01 54.70 15.19
C PRO A 79 17.95 55.74 15.56
N ALA A 80 17.15 55.55 16.63
CA ALA A 80 16.18 56.56 17.08
C ALA A 80 16.70 57.42 18.25
N TRP A 81 17.98 57.30 18.62
CA TRP A 81 18.64 58.05 19.70
C TRP A 81 17.90 57.94 21.04
N ASP A 82 17.52 56.70 21.43
CA ASP A 82 16.88 56.37 22.71
C ASP A 82 15.47 56.98 22.91
N ILE A 83 14.84 57.46 21.82
CA ILE A 83 13.46 57.94 21.84
C ILE A 83 12.51 56.74 21.91
N GLY A 84 12.19 56.31 23.14
CA GLY A 84 11.32 55.17 23.40
C GLY A 84 11.94 54.10 24.31
N GLY A 85 13.22 54.26 24.70
CA GLY A 85 13.90 53.37 25.64
C GLY A 85 14.23 51.98 25.08
N VAL A 86 14.20 51.81 23.76
CA VAL A 86 14.45 50.53 23.08
C VAL A 86 15.40 50.79 21.91
N PRO A 87 16.62 50.21 21.88
CA PRO A 87 17.51 50.31 20.73
C PRO A 87 16.96 49.48 19.57
N GLU A 88 16.39 50.13 18.55
CA GLU A 88 15.57 49.46 17.54
C GLU A 88 16.32 48.38 16.74
N GLY A 89 17.58 48.64 16.39
CA GLY A 89 18.40 47.68 15.64
C GLY A 89 18.65 46.42 16.45
N GLU A 90 19.04 46.57 17.72
CA GLU A 90 19.28 45.45 18.63
C GLU A 90 17.99 44.68 18.97
N TYR A 91 16.87 45.41 19.12
CA TYR A 91 15.56 44.81 19.36
C TYR A 91 15.16 43.90 18.19
N THR A 92 15.28 44.40 16.96
CA THR A 92 14.98 43.63 15.74
C THR A 92 15.89 42.42 15.60
N LYS A 93 17.20 42.56 15.87
CA LYS A 93 18.13 41.41 15.82
C LYS A 93 17.78 40.34 16.84
N ASN A 94 17.37 40.72 18.05
CA ASN A 94 16.91 39.76 19.04
C ASN A 94 15.58 39.11 18.64
N TYR A 95 14.66 39.86 18.06
CA TYR A 95 13.41 39.30 17.52
C TYR A 95 13.70 38.24 16.45
N ILE A 96 14.61 38.53 15.51
CA ILE A 96 15.02 37.57 14.47
C ILE A 96 15.60 36.29 15.07
N LEU A 97 16.57 36.43 15.98
CA LEU A 97 17.27 35.30 16.59
C LEU A 97 16.36 34.42 17.44
N ASN A 98 15.30 34.97 18.01
CA ASN A 98 14.37 34.27 18.89
C ASN A 98 13.23 33.59 18.16
N ASN A 99 12.84 34.08 16.98
CA ASN A 99 11.65 33.58 16.26
C ASN A 99 11.99 32.73 15.04
N PHE A 100 13.14 32.95 14.38
CA PHE A 100 13.43 32.30 13.08
C PHE A 100 14.71 31.47 13.10
N VAL A 101 15.78 31.96 13.74
CA VAL A 101 17.09 31.29 13.67
C VAL A 101 17.16 30.05 14.54
N TRP A 102 17.39 28.90 13.90
CA TRP A 102 17.50 27.60 14.57
C TRP A 102 18.65 27.51 15.59
N ASP A 103 18.56 26.56 16.51
CA ASP A 103 19.51 26.43 17.63
C ASP A 103 20.89 25.90 17.24
N ASN A 104 20.99 25.19 16.11
CA ASN A 104 22.27 24.70 15.58
C ASN A 104 23.14 25.80 14.92
N PHE A 105 22.61 27.03 14.78
CA PHE A 105 23.41 28.17 14.31
C PHE A 105 24.24 28.78 15.44
N THR A 106 25.49 29.15 15.12
CA THR A 106 26.27 30.01 16.01
C THR A 106 25.78 31.45 15.88
N LYS A 107 25.17 31.97 16.96
CA LYS A 107 24.54 33.30 17.01
C LYS A 107 25.49 34.31 17.66
N VAL A 108 26.05 35.26 16.91
CA VAL A 108 26.93 36.32 17.44
C VAL A 108 26.24 37.68 17.38
N ARG A 109 26.30 38.42 18.49
CA ARG A 109 25.68 39.75 18.66
C ARG A 109 26.74 40.82 18.91
N LEU A 110 26.77 41.83 18.05
CA LEU A 110 27.54 43.06 18.21
C LEU A 110 26.55 44.22 18.33
N PHE A 111 26.40 44.75 19.53
CA PHE A 111 25.42 45.74 19.92
C PHE A 111 26.09 47.03 20.39
N GLU A 112 25.54 48.16 19.98
CA GLU A 112 26.00 49.49 20.39
C GLU A 112 25.86 49.67 21.91
N THR A 113 24.70 49.33 22.48
CA THR A 113 24.42 49.50 23.91
C THR A 113 25.28 48.58 24.79
N ALA A 114 25.71 47.44 24.24
CA ALA A 114 26.65 46.53 24.89
C ALA A 114 28.11 47.00 24.79
N GLY A 115 28.39 48.04 23.99
CA GLY A 115 29.73 48.59 23.76
C GLY A 115 30.68 47.65 23.02
N ASN A 116 30.18 46.55 22.44
CA ASN A 116 30.99 45.58 21.72
C ASN A 116 30.90 45.73 20.18
N LEU A 117 29.95 46.51 19.67
CA LEU A 117 29.91 46.93 18.27
C LEU A 117 30.93 48.06 18.04
N THR A 118 32.12 47.71 17.53
CA THR A 118 33.17 48.64 17.16
C THR A 118 33.74 48.24 15.80
N VAL A 119 34.34 49.19 15.06
CA VAL A 119 34.95 48.89 13.75
C VAL A 119 35.94 47.71 13.81
N PRO A 120 36.90 47.64 14.76
CA PRO A 120 37.81 46.50 14.86
C PRO A 120 37.10 45.16 15.12
N ASN A 121 36.07 45.14 15.97
CA ASN A 121 35.32 43.92 16.25
C ASN A 121 34.50 43.45 15.05
N ALA A 122 33.82 44.37 14.36
CA ALA A 122 33.08 44.05 13.15
C ALA A 122 34.03 43.46 12.08
N LYS A 123 35.19 44.09 11.86
CA LYS A 123 36.22 43.58 10.93
C LYS A 123 36.65 42.17 11.31
N TYR A 124 37.07 41.98 12.56
CA TYR A 124 37.51 40.69 13.08
C TYR A 124 36.47 39.58 12.87
N HIS A 125 35.21 39.85 13.18
CA HIS A 125 34.15 38.85 13.02
C HIS A 125 33.88 38.55 11.55
N ILE A 126 33.72 39.56 10.69
CA ILE A 126 33.50 39.32 9.25
C ILE A 126 34.64 38.47 8.66
N ASP A 127 35.90 38.75 9.03
CA ASP A 127 37.08 37.96 8.64
C ASP A 127 37.03 36.47 9.04
N GLN A 128 36.24 36.10 10.06
CA GLN A 128 36.10 34.68 10.46
C GLN A 128 35.24 33.85 9.49
N GLY A 129 34.40 34.52 8.70
CA GLY A 129 33.42 33.90 7.81
C GLY A 129 32.10 33.57 8.52
N TYR A 130 31.02 34.13 7.98
CA TYR A 130 29.63 33.96 8.45
C TYR A 130 28.74 33.70 7.24
N GLY A 131 27.77 32.80 7.35
CA GLY A 131 26.81 32.58 6.26
C GLY A 131 25.88 33.78 6.09
N LEU A 132 25.39 34.31 7.21
CA LEU A 132 24.50 35.48 7.26
C LEU A 132 25.13 36.60 8.09
N ILE A 133 25.17 37.80 7.54
CA ILE A 133 25.50 39.03 8.27
C ILE A 133 24.30 39.96 8.16
N ASN A 134 23.93 40.58 9.27
CA ASN A 134 22.80 41.48 9.26
C ASN A 134 23.07 42.73 10.09
N PHE A 135 22.96 43.88 9.44
CA PHE A 135 23.20 45.20 10.01
C PHE A 135 21.89 45.98 10.10
N PHE A 136 21.69 46.69 11.21
CA PHE A 136 20.60 47.64 11.38
C PHE A 136 21.13 48.86 12.11
N GLY A 137 21.11 50.00 11.41
CA GLY A 137 21.53 51.27 11.97
C GLY A 137 21.56 52.39 10.94
N HIS A 138 22.12 53.53 11.34
CA HIS A 138 22.36 54.62 10.41
C HIS A 138 23.44 54.27 9.39
N GLY A 139 23.28 54.81 8.20
CA GLY A 139 24.21 54.62 7.10
C GLY A 139 24.13 55.73 6.08
N ASN A 140 25.09 55.69 5.18
CA ASN A 140 25.15 56.47 3.97
C ASN A 140 25.75 55.56 2.88
N TYR A 141 25.82 56.02 1.63
CA TYR A 141 26.32 55.20 0.52
C TYR A 141 27.66 54.55 0.83
N ASN A 142 28.56 55.19 1.58
CA ASN A 142 29.89 54.66 1.88
C ASN A 142 30.12 54.20 3.33
N VAL A 143 29.08 54.08 4.17
CA VAL A 143 29.28 53.85 5.62
C VAL A 143 28.15 53.09 6.31
N TRP A 144 28.53 52.20 7.22
CA TRP A 144 27.71 51.71 8.33
C TRP A 144 28.14 52.42 9.61
N SER A 145 27.25 53.20 10.23
CA SER A 145 27.57 53.91 11.47
C SER A 145 27.25 53.03 12.66
N PHE A 146 28.25 52.80 13.53
CA PHE A 146 28.11 52.03 14.76
C PHE A 146 27.92 52.94 15.99
N GLY A 147 27.49 54.18 15.76
CA GLY A 147 27.32 55.19 16.80
C GLY A 147 28.61 55.43 17.57
N SER A 148 28.60 55.17 18.89
CA SER A 148 29.81 55.33 19.72
C SER A 148 30.98 54.41 19.35
N GLY A 149 30.72 53.34 18.59
CA GLY A 149 31.71 52.37 18.11
C GLY A 149 32.53 52.80 16.88
N GLY A 150 32.20 53.96 16.30
CA GLY A 150 32.83 54.50 15.10
C GLY A 150 32.09 54.16 13.81
N ASP A 151 32.67 54.55 12.68
CA ASP A 151 32.08 54.40 11.36
C ASP A 151 32.86 53.35 10.54
N TYR A 152 32.15 52.34 10.04
CA TYR A 152 32.71 51.29 9.17
C TYR A 152 32.51 51.70 7.71
N TYR A 153 33.59 52.04 7.03
CA TYR A 153 33.53 52.63 5.69
C TYR A 153 33.63 51.59 4.57
N SER A 154 33.31 51.98 3.34
CA SER A 154 33.63 51.24 2.11
C SER A 154 35.07 50.70 2.06
N SER A 155 36.04 51.49 2.54
CA SER A 155 37.45 51.03 2.64
C SER A 155 37.65 49.87 3.62
N ASP A 156 36.79 49.76 4.63
CA ASP A 156 36.81 48.62 5.55
C ASP A 156 36.23 47.37 4.89
N ALA A 157 35.11 47.49 4.15
CA ALA A 157 34.55 46.40 3.34
C ALA A 157 35.55 45.90 2.29
N ALA A 158 36.22 46.80 1.58
CA ALA A 158 37.24 46.50 0.58
C ALA A 158 38.54 45.88 1.16
N SER A 159 38.74 45.94 2.48
CA SER A 159 39.93 45.40 3.16
C SER A 159 39.67 44.10 3.95
N GLN A 160 38.46 43.54 3.86
CA GLN A 160 38.14 42.23 4.43
C GLN A 160 38.95 41.10 3.79
N GLN A 161 39.24 40.07 4.58
CA GLN A 161 40.15 38.95 4.28
C GLN A 161 39.53 37.58 4.58
N ASN A 162 38.20 37.47 4.62
CA ASN A 162 37.48 36.21 4.84
C ASN A 162 37.61 35.18 3.70
N GLY A 163 38.31 35.49 2.61
CA GLY A 163 38.54 34.59 1.48
C GLY A 163 37.23 34.11 0.86
N ASN A 164 37.10 32.80 0.62
CA ASN A 164 35.89 32.21 0.05
C ASN A 164 34.73 32.07 1.06
N LYS A 165 34.88 32.54 2.31
CA LYS A 165 33.83 32.49 3.33
C LYS A 165 32.93 33.72 3.26
N THR A 166 32.36 33.96 2.09
CA THR A 166 31.64 35.18 1.73
C THR A 166 30.18 35.11 2.17
N SER A 167 29.69 36.18 2.81
CA SER A 167 28.37 36.18 3.46
C SER A 167 27.24 36.66 2.55
N ILE A 168 26.02 36.18 2.81
CA ILE A 168 24.81 36.91 2.41
C ILE A 168 24.59 38.01 3.46
N ILE A 169 24.55 39.25 3.00
CA ILE A 169 24.49 40.43 3.87
C ILE A 169 23.12 41.10 3.69
N ILE A 170 22.42 41.34 4.80
CA ILE A 170 21.15 42.09 4.81
C ILE A 170 21.35 43.35 5.65
N ALA A 171 21.16 44.53 5.08
CA ALA A 171 21.38 45.79 5.76
C ALA A 171 20.13 46.68 5.75
N CYS A 172 19.55 46.89 6.93
CA CYS A 172 18.52 47.90 7.15
C CYS A 172 19.18 49.24 7.48
N SER A 173 19.62 49.93 6.42
CA SER A 173 20.36 51.19 6.54
C SER A 173 20.31 52.00 5.24
N CYS A 174 20.18 53.32 5.37
CA CYS A 174 20.02 54.24 4.24
C CYS A 174 21.19 54.20 3.24
N LEU A 175 20.88 54.27 1.95
CA LEU A 175 21.80 54.39 0.81
C LEU A 175 22.83 53.26 0.63
N THR A 176 22.80 52.22 1.46
CA THR A 176 23.84 51.18 1.48
C THR A 176 23.80 50.23 0.29
N ALA A 177 22.73 50.27 -0.51
CA ALA A 177 22.59 49.62 -1.81
C ALA A 177 22.23 50.61 -2.94
N ASN A 178 22.62 51.89 -2.83
CA ASN A 178 22.42 52.83 -3.93
C ASN A 178 23.24 52.39 -5.16
N PHE A 179 22.63 52.38 -6.35
CA PHE A 179 23.32 52.00 -7.60
C PHE A 179 23.22 53.07 -8.71
N VAL A 180 22.52 54.17 -8.44
CA VAL A 180 22.27 55.22 -9.44
C VAL A 180 23.24 56.38 -9.29
N ASN A 181 23.46 56.83 -8.06
CA ASN A 181 24.14 58.10 -7.78
C ASN A 181 25.56 57.90 -7.24
N TYR A 182 25.86 56.79 -6.57
CA TYR A 182 27.12 56.55 -5.87
C TYR A 182 27.53 55.09 -5.91
N ASP A 183 28.85 54.80 -5.99
CA ASP A 183 29.38 53.49 -5.64
C ASP A 183 29.20 53.28 -4.13
N CYS A 184 28.39 52.30 -3.74
CA CYS A 184 28.02 52.14 -2.34
C CYS A 184 28.74 50.97 -1.64
N ILE A 185 28.63 50.91 -0.31
CA ILE A 185 29.31 49.94 0.55
C ILE A 185 28.89 48.49 0.24
N GLY A 186 27.64 48.27 -0.19
CA GLY A 186 27.18 46.97 -0.66
C GLY A 186 27.97 46.46 -1.87
N GLU A 187 28.30 47.35 -2.81
CA GLU A 187 29.12 47.02 -3.97
C GLU A 187 30.55 46.66 -3.56
N GLU A 188 31.12 47.36 -2.59
CA GLU A 188 32.48 47.10 -2.10
C GLU A 188 32.62 45.73 -1.43
N PHE A 189 31.58 45.28 -0.69
CA PHE A 189 31.54 43.90 -0.19
C PHE A 189 31.59 42.86 -1.33
N LEU A 190 30.93 43.14 -2.46
CA LEU A 190 30.90 42.24 -3.61
C LEU A 190 32.16 42.34 -4.48
N ARG A 191 32.77 43.52 -4.62
CA ARG A 191 33.95 43.73 -5.46
C ARG A 191 35.27 43.31 -4.79
N ASN A 192 35.29 43.14 -3.46
CA ASN A 192 36.51 42.78 -2.73
C ASN A 192 37.11 41.43 -3.22
N PRO A 193 38.35 41.41 -3.75
CA PRO A 193 38.98 40.18 -4.26
C PRO A 193 39.41 39.19 -3.16
N ASN A 194 39.52 39.64 -1.91
CA ASN A 194 40.01 38.83 -0.79
C ASN A 194 38.87 38.39 0.16
N GLY A 195 37.60 38.63 -0.20
CA GLY A 195 36.45 38.21 0.58
C GLY A 195 35.25 39.14 0.44
N GLY A 196 34.73 39.59 1.57
CA GLY A 196 33.50 40.39 1.67
C GLY A 196 32.23 39.55 1.63
N GLY A 197 31.25 39.97 0.84
CA GLY A 197 29.95 39.31 0.66
C GLY A 197 29.85 38.53 -0.65
N ILE A 198 28.90 37.60 -0.71
CA ILE A 198 28.46 36.93 -1.95
C ILE A 198 27.19 37.58 -2.52
N SER A 199 26.32 38.08 -1.63
CA SER A 199 25.12 38.84 -1.96
C SER A 199 24.89 39.93 -0.91
N TYR A 200 24.24 41.01 -1.30
CA TYR A 200 23.92 42.14 -0.44
C TYR A 200 22.50 42.64 -0.71
N ILE A 201 21.65 42.62 0.32
CA ILE A 201 20.30 43.16 0.29
C ILE A 201 20.27 44.44 1.13
N GLY A 202 19.82 45.55 0.55
CA GLY A 202 19.76 46.82 1.28
C GLY A 202 18.97 47.89 0.54
N SER A 203 18.82 49.05 1.20
CA SER A 203 18.04 50.18 0.67
C SER A 203 18.84 51.03 -0.31
N THR A 204 18.21 51.39 -1.43
CA THR A 204 18.74 52.31 -2.45
C THR A 204 18.73 53.76 -1.99
N ARG A 205 17.84 54.14 -1.05
CA ARG A 205 17.72 55.51 -0.52
C ARG A 205 17.50 55.57 1.00
N SER A 206 16.29 55.31 1.49
CA SER A 206 15.88 55.47 2.89
C SER A 206 15.34 54.17 3.50
N ALA A 207 15.96 53.72 4.59
CA ALA A 207 15.40 52.64 5.41
C ALA A 207 14.52 53.25 6.52
N TRP A 208 13.24 53.48 6.23
CA TRP A 208 12.29 54.02 7.21
C TRP A 208 11.96 53.00 8.30
N ILE A 209 11.74 53.46 9.53
CA ILE A 209 11.47 52.59 10.68
C ILE A 209 10.40 53.17 11.59
N TYR A 210 9.63 52.29 12.24
CA TYR A 210 8.90 52.65 13.45
C TYR A 210 9.85 52.74 14.65
N ARG A 211 9.45 53.53 15.65
CA ARG A 211 10.25 53.77 16.86
C ARG A 211 9.90 52.81 17.99
N GLY A 212 10.86 52.54 18.84
CA GLY A 212 10.73 51.65 19.98
C GLY A 212 10.40 50.21 19.57
N SER A 213 9.69 49.48 20.43
CA SER A 213 9.34 48.07 20.17
C SER A 213 8.40 47.87 18.97
N ALA A 214 7.80 48.94 18.43
CA ALA A 214 6.97 48.86 17.22
C ALA A 214 7.81 48.69 15.94
N VAL A 215 9.15 48.78 16.01
CA VAL A 215 10.04 48.63 14.85
C VAL A 215 9.84 47.32 14.08
N VAL A 216 9.40 46.25 14.74
CA VAL A 216 9.16 44.94 14.09
C VAL A 216 7.78 44.83 13.42
N ASN A 217 6.93 45.86 13.53
CA ASN A 217 5.55 45.81 13.03
C ASN A 217 5.35 46.47 11.67
N GLY A 218 6.35 47.18 11.14
CA GLY A 218 6.26 47.86 9.86
C GLY A 218 7.61 48.38 9.37
N LEU A 219 7.62 48.83 8.13
CA LEU A 219 8.73 49.43 7.39
C LEU A 219 9.99 48.53 7.40
N ALA A 220 11.18 49.12 7.30
CA ALA A 220 12.44 48.38 7.17
C ALA A 220 12.71 47.42 8.34
N GLY A 221 12.12 47.65 9.51
CA GLY A 221 12.29 46.74 10.65
C GLY A 221 11.45 45.47 10.56
N GLN A 222 10.26 45.54 9.95
CA GLN A 222 9.50 44.35 9.62
C GLN A 222 10.09 43.61 8.43
N LEU A 223 10.45 44.35 7.37
CA LEU A 223 11.06 43.75 6.18
C LEU A 223 12.39 43.03 6.51
N ASP A 224 13.18 43.56 7.45
CA ASP A 224 14.41 42.90 7.95
C ASP A 224 14.14 41.47 8.39
N TRP A 225 13.18 41.27 9.31
CA TRP A 225 12.91 39.93 9.81
C TRP A 225 12.18 39.05 8.79
N MET A 226 11.48 39.63 7.81
CA MET A 226 10.87 38.87 6.72
C MET A 226 11.89 38.20 5.79
N PHE A 227 13.04 38.84 5.53
CA PHE A 227 14.15 38.16 4.83
C PHE A 227 14.64 36.92 5.59
N TRP A 228 14.67 37.00 6.93
CA TRP A 228 15.05 35.87 7.77
C TRP A 228 13.95 34.80 7.82
N ASN A 229 12.68 35.20 7.92
CA ASN A 229 11.56 34.27 7.84
C ASN A 229 11.57 33.50 6.50
N ALA A 230 11.72 34.20 5.38
CA ALA A 230 11.86 33.59 4.06
C ALA A 230 13.06 32.64 3.99
N THR A 231 14.23 33.07 4.50
CA THR A 231 15.43 32.23 4.54
C THR A 231 15.18 30.92 5.29
N PHE A 232 14.63 30.99 6.51
CA PHE A 232 14.46 29.79 7.35
C PHE A 232 13.24 28.95 6.97
N TYR A 233 12.24 29.54 6.30
CA TYR A 233 11.15 28.80 5.64
C TYR A 233 11.68 27.96 4.47
N LEU A 234 12.49 28.54 3.58
CA LEU A 234 13.09 27.81 2.45
C LEU A 234 14.06 26.71 2.90
N LEU A 235 14.69 26.86 4.06
CA LEU A 235 15.51 25.79 4.64
C LEU A 235 14.67 24.71 5.33
N SER A 236 13.43 25.00 5.73
CA SER A 236 12.58 24.04 6.43
C SER A 236 12.16 22.90 5.49
N GLN A 237 11.68 21.81 6.07
CA GLN A 237 11.12 20.68 5.31
C GLN A 237 9.84 21.03 4.54
N ASP A 238 9.20 22.16 4.85
CA ASP A 238 7.90 22.55 4.29
C ASP A 238 8.00 23.21 2.91
N SER A 239 9.22 23.61 2.48
CA SER A 239 9.45 24.16 1.15
C SER A 239 9.88 23.09 0.15
N SER A 240 9.43 23.14 -1.10
CA SER A 240 10.01 22.33 -2.18
C SER A 240 11.22 22.98 -2.85
N GLU A 241 11.52 24.23 -2.50
CA GLU A 241 12.53 25.07 -3.14
C GLU A 241 13.79 25.23 -2.29
N ASP A 242 14.94 25.41 -2.94
CA ASP A 242 16.18 25.77 -2.25
C ASP A 242 16.18 27.24 -1.81
N ALA A 243 16.96 27.55 -0.77
CA ALA A 243 17.13 28.90 -0.24
C ALA A 243 18.03 29.79 -1.12
N TYR A 244 17.62 30.04 -2.36
CA TYR A 244 18.29 30.97 -3.29
C TYR A 244 18.14 32.42 -2.81
N THR A 245 19.19 33.24 -2.93
CA THR A 245 19.14 34.65 -2.51
C THR A 245 18.07 35.47 -3.24
N GLY A 246 17.81 35.16 -4.51
CA GLY A 246 16.73 35.75 -5.29
C GLY A 246 15.36 35.40 -4.73
N LEU A 247 15.13 34.12 -4.42
CA LEU A 247 13.86 33.65 -3.85
C LEU A 247 13.65 34.15 -2.42
N ILE A 248 14.71 34.23 -1.60
CA ILE A 248 14.67 34.87 -0.28
C ILE A 248 14.21 36.32 -0.39
N TRP A 249 14.80 37.06 -1.33
CA TRP A 249 14.43 38.46 -1.58
C TRP A 249 12.97 38.56 -2.06
N GLY A 250 12.61 37.81 -3.10
CA GLY A 250 11.27 37.88 -3.70
C GLY A 250 10.16 37.47 -2.73
N LEU A 251 10.35 36.40 -1.94
CA LEU A 251 9.37 35.99 -0.93
C LEU A 251 9.24 37.01 0.20
N ALA A 252 10.32 37.65 0.63
CA ALA A 252 10.24 38.66 1.68
C ALA A 252 9.46 39.90 1.18
N ILE A 253 9.74 40.34 -0.05
CA ILE A 253 9.01 41.45 -0.69
C ILE A 253 7.52 41.11 -0.86
N THR A 254 7.22 39.94 -1.43
CA THR A 254 5.85 39.48 -1.65
C THR A 254 5.06 39.37 -0.33
N ASN A 255 5.67 38.77 0.69
CA ASN A 255 5.04 38.66 2.01
C ASN A 255 4.83 40.03 2.65
N TYR A 256 5.78 40.94 2.53
CA TYR A 256 5.63 42.28 3.10
C TYR A 256 4.44 43.02 2.50
N GLN A 257 4.30 42.98 1.17
CA GLN A 257 3.16 43.58 0.46
C GLN A 257 1.84 42.97 0.91
N TYR A 258 1.77 41.64 0.95
CA TYR A 258 0.57 40.92 1.40
C TYR A 258 0.17 41.26 2.84
N TYR A 259 1.12 41.34 3.78
CA TYR A 259 0.80 41.60 5.19
C TYR A 259 0.44 43.05 5.49
N ASN A 260 0.87 43.99 4.64
CA ASN A 260 0.63 45.42 4.83
C ASN A 260 -0.41 45.99 3.86
N ASP A 261 -1.08 45.13 3.08
CA ASP A 261 -2.17 45.51 2.17
C ASP A 261 -1.74 46.63 1.20
N ILE A 262 -0.56 46.44 0.58
CA ILE A 262 -0.02 47.39 -0.39
C ILE A 262 -0.70 47.13 -1.73
N ASP A 263 -1.64 47.98 -2.10
CA ASP A 263 -2.33 47.98 -3.39
C ASP A 263 -2.38 49.38 -4.03
N ASP A 264 -2.83 49.43 -5.29
CA ASP A 264 -3.02 50.63 -6.13
C ASP A 264 -4.10 51.59 -5.60
N GLU A 265 -4.84 51.24 -4.52
CA GLU A 265 -5.95 52.04 -3.99
C GLU A 265 -5.78 52.38 -2.50
N GLY A 266 -4.67 53.06 -2.15
CA GLY A 266 -4.55 53.81 -0.90
C GLY A 266 -3.59 53.25 0.15
N SER A 267 -2.55 52.54 -0.28
CA SER A 267 -1.43 52.13 0.55
C SER A 267 -0.62 53.33 1.10
N ASP A 268 -0.01 53.19 2.29
CA ASP A 268 0.82 54.23 2.88
C ASP A 268 2.12 54.37 2.07
N ASP A 269 2.43 55.58 1.58
CA ASP A 269 3.58 55.91 0.72
C ASP A 269 4.93 55.41 1.27
N LEU A 270 5.04 55.20 2.59
CA LEU A 270 6.23 54.65 3.24
C LEU A 270 6.37 53.13 3.11
N ASP A 271 5.27 52.38 3.05
CA ASP A 271 5.29 50.93 2.90
C ASP A 271 5.73 50.55 1.48
N TRP A 272 5.21 51.24 0.47
CA TRP A 272 5.68 51.09 -0.91
C TRP A 272 7.17 51.40 -1.06
N LYS A 273 7.63 52.53 -0.49
CA LYS A 273 9.05 52.88 -0.50
C LYS A 273 9.90 51.83 0.18
N THR A 274 9.40 51.19 1.23
CA THR A 274 10.12 50.11 1.92
C THR A 274 10.33 48.92 0.98
N VAL A 275 9.32 48.55 0.21
CA VAL A 275 9.40 47.46 -0.77
C VAL A 275 10.30 47.83 -1.95
N ALA A 276 10.02 48.96 -2.59
CA ALA A 276 10.68 49.37 -3.81
C ALA A 276 12.17 49.71 -3.62
N GLU A 277 12.57 50.21 -2.45
CA GLU A 277 13.96 50.61 -2.22
C GLU A 277 14.87 49.43 -1.80
N PHE A 278 14.36 48.26 -1.39
CA PHE A 278 15.19 47.12 -0.97
C PHE A 278 15.51 46.17 -2.13
N ILE A 279 16.74 46.22 -2.62
CA ILE A 279 17.17 45.46 -3.80
C ILE A 279 18.22 44.39 -3.46
N LEU A 280 18.45 43.48 -4.39
CA LEU A 280 19.47 42.44 -4.33
C LEU A 280 20.68 42.76 -5.22
N PHE A 281 21.83 42.96 -4.61
CA PHE A 281 23.11 42.85 -5.32
C PHE A 281 23.67 41.43 -5.18
N GLY A 282 24.22 40.90 -6.28
CA GLY A 282 24.72 39.53 -6.38
C GLY A 282 23.94 38.71 -7.41
N ASP A 283 24.35 37.46 -7.58
CA ASP A 283 23.67 36.50 -8.44
C ASP A 283 22.45 35.93 -7.69
N PRO A 284 21.21 36.06 -8.21
CA PRO A 284 20.01 35.60 -7.53
C PRO A 284 19.98 34.08 -7.33
N THR A 285 20.78 33.32 -8.07
CA THR A 285 20.87 31.85 -7.99
C THR A 285 21.87 31.34 -6.95
N VAL A 286 22.50 32.23 -6.17
CA VAL A 286 23.35 31.82 -5.04
C VAL A 286 22.49 31.20 -3.95
N LYS A 287 22.77 29.95 -3.58
CA LYS A 287 22.09 29.23 -2.50
C LYS A 287 22.66 29.61 -1.14
N PHE A 288 21.85 29.99 -0.15
CA PHE A 288 22.35 30.13 1.22
C PHE A 288 22.86 28.79 1.79
N ARG A 289 22.13 27.70 1.55
CA ARG A 289 22.47 26.32 1.91
C ARG A 289 21.68 25.33 1.05
N THR A 290 22.19 24.12 0.87
CA THR A 290 21.41 22.95 0.42
C THR A 290 20.87 22.18 1.63
N ARG A 291 19.74 21.48 1.50
CA ARG A 291 19.24 20.54 2.52
C ARG A 291 20.26 19.42 2.72
N VAL A 292 21.05 19.50 3.79
CA VAL A 292 22.17 18.58 4.00
C VAL A 292 21.66 17.17 4.27
N ILE A 293 21.83 16.28 3.28
CA ILE A 293 21.93 14.84 3.51
C ILE A 293 23.02 14.66 4.60
N PRO A 294 22.73 14.02 5.74
CA PRO A 294 23.71 13.85 6.81
C PRO A 294 25.03 13.26 6.33
N ASP A 295 26.16 13.73 6.88
CA ASP A 295 27.52 13.33 6.46
C ASP A 295 27.82 11.82 6.62
N PHE A 296 26.94 11.03 7.26
CA PHE A 296 27.08 9.57 7.37
C PHE A 296 26.51 8.81 6.16
N TYR A 297 25.86 9.48 5.20
CA TYR A 297 25.45 8.87 3.93
C TYR A 297 26.57 8.95 2.90
N THR A 298 26.86 7.81 2.27
CA THR A 298 27.91 7.63 1.28
C THR A 298 27.74 8.58 0.10
N ASP A 299 28.72 9.44 -0.14
CA ASP A 299 28.78 10.30 -1.33
C ASP A 299 29.35 9.57 -2.57
N TYR A 300 29.42 10.26 -3.71
CA TYR A 300 29.91 9.65 -4.95
C TYR A 300 31.38 9.19 -4.87
N ASP A 301 32.25 9.97 -4.23
CA ASP A 301 33.68 9.67 -4.13
C ASP A 301 33.90 8.50 -3.17
N GLU A 302 33.22 8.51 -2.02
CA GLU A 302 33.22 7.41 -1.05
C GLU A 302 32.69 6.11 -1.64
N LEU A 303 31.57 6.16 -2.39
CA LEU A 303 31.03 5.00 -3.08
C LEU A 303 32.02 4.47 -4.13
N THR A 304 32.63 5.36 -4.92
CA THR A 304 33.61 4.97 -5.94
C THR A 304 34.81 4.26 -5.31
N ASP A 305 35.38 4.82 -4.25
CA ASP A 305 36.51 4.22 -3.54
C ASP A 305 36.14 2.86 -2.92
N TYR A 306 34.95 2.77 -2.32
CA TYR A 306 34.40 1.51 -1.79
C TYR A 306 34.30 0.43 -2.86
N LEU A 307 33.67 0.73 -4.00
CA LEU A 307 33.46 -0.23 -5.10
C LEU A 307 34.77 -0.66 -5.74
N LEU A 308 35.69 0.27 -5.98
CA LEU A 308 37.00 -0.05 -6.55
C LEU A 308 37.86 -0.88 -5.59
N ASN A 309 37.74 -0.65 -4.28
CA ASN A 309 38.38 -1.50 -3.28
C ASN A 309 37.77 -2.91 -3.28
N LEU A 310 36.43 -3.02 -3.33
CA LEU A 310 35.72 -4.30 -3.37
C LEU A 310 36.16 -5.16 -4.56
N ASN A 311 36.28 -4.56 -5.74
CA ASN A 311 36.78 -5.20 -6.96
C ASN A 311 38.23 -5.70 -6.81
N GLN A 312 39.06 -4.99 -6.05
CA GLN A 312 40.45 -5.39 -5.79
C GLN A 312 40.58 -6.49 -4.74
N THR A 313 39.71 -6.50 -3.73
CA THR A 313 39.78 -7.48 -2.62
C THR A 313 39.02 -8.77 -2.90
N HIS A 314 38.02 -8.75 -3.80
CA HIS A 314 37.23 -9.92 -4.17
C HIS A 314 37.15 -10.17 -5.70
N PRO A 315 38.26 -10.16 -6.44
CA PRO A 315 38.25 -10.22 -7.91
C PRO A 315 37.74 -11.56 -8.49
N ASP A 316 37.66 -12.61 -7.68
CA ASP A 316 37.13 -13.92 -8.10
C ASP A 316 35.59 -13.95 -8.11
N LEU A 317 34.94 -12.98 -7.47
CA LEU A 317 33.48 -12.90 -7.33
C LEU A 317 32.89 -11.58 -7.86
N VAL A 318 33.65 -10.50 -7.77
CA VAL A 318 33.19 -9.14 -8.00
C VAL A 318 33.89 -8.54 -9.21
N GLU A 319 33.09 -7.98 -10.10
CA GLU A 319 33.54 -7.14 -11.21
C GLU A 319 32.85 -5.76 -11.12
N VAL A 320 33.64 -4.69 -11.04
CA VAL A 320 33.14 -3.31 -11.05
C VAL A 320 33.52 -2.62 -12.36
N PHE A 321 32.52 -2.07 -13.05
CA PHE A 321 32.70 -1.42 -14.35
C PHE A 321 31.76 -0.22 -14.53
N PRO A 322 32.16 0.80 -15.32
CA PRO A 322 31.30 1.93 -15.61
C PRO A 322 30.31 1.60 -16.74
N LEU A 323 29.03 1.93 -16.54
CA LEU A 323 27.99 1.81 -17.57
C LEU A 323 28.03 2.98 -18.55
N ASN A 324 28.18 4.19 -18.03
CA ASN A 324 28.24 5.43 -18.79
C ASN A 324 28.90 6.55 -17.97
N VAL A 325 28.95 7.75 -18.53
CA VAL A 325 29.42 8.98 -17.87
C VAL A 325 28.31 10.03 -17.88
N THR A 326 28.05 10.65 -16.73
CA THR A 326 27.02 11.67 -16.54
C THR A 326 27.41 13.03 -17.13
N TRP A 327 26.50 14.00 -17.05
CA TRP A 327 26.71 15.37 -17.54
C TRP A 327 27.80 16.14 -16.78
N MET A 328 28.01 15.85 -15.50
CA MET A 328 29.10 16.41 -14.71
C MET A 328 30.36 15.51 -14.68
N GLU A 329 30.51 14.64 -15.68
CA GLU A 329 31.68 13.76 -15.88
C GLU A 329 31.90 12.71 -14.79
N ARG A 330 30.85 12.28 -14.08
CA ARG A 330 30.90 11.17 -13.12
C ARG A 330 30.58 9.84 -13.80
N LYS A 331 31.24 8.76 -13.37
CA LYS A 331 30.98 7.42 -13.89
C LYS A 331 29.77 6.82 -13.17
N ILE A 332 28.95 6.09 -13.92
CA ILE A 332 27.85 5.32 -13.34
C ILE A 332 28.37 3.91 -13.13
N TRP A 333 28.62 3.54 -11.88
CA TRP A 333 29.23 2.25 -11.55
C TRP A 333 28.19 1.14 -11.43
N ALA A 334 28.44 0.01 -12.10
CA ALA A 334 27.75 -1.24 -11.87
C ALA A 334 28.70 -2.24 -11.19
N VAL A 335 28.12 -3.07 -10.34
CA VAL A 335 28.76 -4.19 -9.66
C VAL A 335 28.12 -5.47 -10.16
N ARG A 336 28.94 -6.40 -10.64
CA ARG A 336 28.53 -7.75 -10.98
C ARG A 336 29.12 -8.71 -9.96
N ILE A 337 28.25 -9.47 -9.28
CA ILE A 337 28.63 -10.44 -8.25
C ILE A 337 28.20 -11.83 -8.69
N THR A 338 29.15 -12.73 -8.90
CA THR A 338 28.89 -14.14 -9.25
C THR A 338 30.15 -14.98 -9.09
N ASN A 339 29.99 -16.28 -8.81
CA ASN A 339 31.11 -17.23 -8.94
C ASN A 339 31.18 -17.79 -10.37
N GLU A 340 32.05 -17.26 -11.22
CA GLU A 340 32.15 -17.76 -12.61
C GLU A 340 32.63 -19.21 -12.73
N GLN A 341 33.22 -19.78 -11.67
CA GLN A 341 33.74 -21.15 -11.70
C GLN A 341 32.63 -22.21 -11.77
N THR A 342 31.40 -21.86 -11.41
CA THR A 342 30.24 -22.76 -11.43
C THR A 342 29.44 -22.69 -12.74
N GLY A 343 29.77 -21.76 -13.64
CA GLY A 343 29.15 -21.62 -14.96
C GLY A 343 29.03 -20.18 -15.42
N PHE A 344 28.80 -19.99 -16.73
CA PHE A 344 28.65 -18.67 -17.36
C PHE A 344 27.21 -18.35 -17.76
N ASP A 345 26.36 -19.36 -17.89
CA ASP A 345 24.95 -19.24 -18.28
C ASP A 345 24.08 -19.28 -17.01
N LYS A 346 23.82 -18.10 -16.45
CA LYS A 346 23.17 -17.90 -15.15
C LYS A 346 22.13 -16.79 -15.26
N PRO A 347 20.93 -16.96 -14.65
CA PRO A 347 19.94 -15.89 -14.58
C PRO A 347 20.52 -14.70 -13.81
N ALA A 348 20.12 -13.50 -14.22
CA ALA A 348 20.52 -12.27 -13.55
C ALA A 348 19.38 -11.63 -12.77
N VAL A 349 19.72 -11.05 -11.62
CA VAL A 349 18.86 -10.16 -10.85
C VAL A 349 19.50 -8.79 -10.86
N LEU A 350 18.73 -7.76 -11.21
CA LEU A 350 19.20 -6.38 -11.27
C LEU A 350 18.59 -5.57 -10.13
N ILE A 351 19.45 -4.93 -9.35
CA ILE A 351 19.07 -3.99 -8.30
C ILE A 351 19.62 -2.61 -8.66
N THR A 352 18.75 -1.61 -8.68
CA THR A 352 19.11 -0.22 -8.93
C THR A 352 18.71 0.64 -7.75
N ALA A 353 19.48 1.70 -7.50
CA ALA A 353 19.21 2.65 -6.44
C ALA A 353 19.58 4.06 -6.88
N CYS A 354 18.96 5.05 -6.22
CA CYS A 354 19.24 6.46 -6.42
C CYS A 354 19.04 6.89 -7.89
N HIS A 355 17.93 6.47 -8.51
CA HIS A 355 17.42 7.14 -9.71
C HIS A 355 17.07 8.61 -9.39
N HIS A 356 16.56 8.85 -8.18
CA HIS A 356 16.42 10.19 -7.62
C HIS A 356 17.58 10.51 -6.68
N GLY A 357 18.26 11.63 -6.94
CA GLY A 357 19.49 11.99 -6.22
C GLY A 357 19.31 12.37 -4.75
N ASN A 358 18.12 12.82 -4.36
CA ASN A 358 17.78 13.19 -2.98
C ASN A 358 17.40 11.98 -2.10
N GLU A 359 17.33 10.77 -2.65
CA GLU A 359 16.92 9.54 -1.95
C GLU A 359 18.15 8.78 -1.41
N ALA A 360 18.93 9.44 -0.55
CA ALA A 360 20.26 8.97 -0.11
C ALA A 360 20.26 7.58 0.54
N ILE A 361 19.17 7.22 1.23
CA ILE A 361 19.03 5.92 1.91
C ILE A 361 19.09 4.73 0.96
N THR A 362 18.67 4.91 -0.29
CA THR A 362 18.64 3.85 -1.30
C THR A 362 20.05 3.34 -1.63
N VAL A 363 21.04 4.22 -1.61
CA VAL A 363 22.47 3.89 -1.82
C VAL A 363 22.97 2.97 -0.71
N GLU A 364 22.61 3.25 0.55
CA GLU A 364 23.02 2.45 1.71
C GLU A 364 22.34 1.09 1.76
N VAL A 365 21.07 1.02 1.35
CA VAL A 365 20.31 -0.25 1.25
C VAL A 365 20.98 -1.17 0.21
N ALA A 366 21.34 -0.64 -0.97
CA ALA A 366 22.05 -1.38 -2.00
C ALA A 366 23.47 -1.79 -1.56
N LYS A 367 24.20 -0.89 -0.90
CA LYS A 367 25.55 -1.15 -0.39
C LYS A 367 25.56 -2.20 0.72
N THR A 368 24.60 -2.16 1.63
CA THR A 368 24.42 -3.17 2.69
C THR A 368 24.15 -4.55 2.10
N PHE A 369 23.39 -4.64 1.01
CA PHE A 369 23.15 -5.90 0.32
C PHE A 369 24.45 -6.47 -0.29
N ILE A 370 25.24 -5.63 -0.98
CA ILE A 370 26.55 -6.02 -1.52
C ILE A 370 27.47 -6.55 -0.41
N ASP A 371 27.60 -5.82 0.70
CA ASP A 371 28.45 -6.21 1.83
C ASP A 371 28.05 -7.55 2.44
N ASN A 372 26.75 -7.79 2.62
CA ASN A 372 26.25 -9.04 3.19
C ASN A 372 26.47 -10.23 2.24
N LEU A 373 26.28 -10.05 0.93
CA LEU A 373 26.54 -11.11 -0.05
C LEU A 373 28.00 -11.54 -0.03
N ILE A 374 28.93 -10.57 -0.09
CA ILE A 374 30.36 -10.85 -0.21
C ILE A 374 30.93 -11.34 1.12
N GLY A 375 30.53 -10.70 2.23
CA GLY A 375 31.01 -11.04 3.57
C GLY A 375 30.59 -12.44 4.03
N ASN A 376 29.47 -12.96 3.51
CA ASN A 376 28.91 -14.25 3.90
C ASN A 376 29.03 -15.34 2.82
N TYR A 377 29.61 -15.04 1.65
CA TYR A 377 29.91 -16.08 0.66
C TYR A 377 30.87 -17.13 1.24
N SER A 378 30.57 -18.42 1.03
CA SER A 378 31.23 -19.58 1.66
C SER A 378 31.05 -19.71 3.19
N VAL A 379 30.23 -18.86 3.82
CA VAL A 379 29.86 -18.94 5.23
C VAL A 379 28.38 -19.31 5.37
N ASP A 380 27.51 -18.58 4.69
CA ASP A 380 26.08 -18.85 4.62
C ASP A 380 25.77 -19.74 3.40
N PRO A 381 25.18 -20.94 3.58
CA PRO A 381 24.85 -21.84 2.49
C PRO A 381 23.86 -21.26 1.47
N GLU A 382 22.96 -20.38 1.90
CA GLU A 382 21.96 -19.75 1.04
C GLU A 382 22.63 -18.74 0.11
N ILE A 383 23.40 -17.80 0.67
CA ILE A 383 24.15 -16.80 -0.10
C ILE A 383 25.15 -17.47 -1.04
N THR A 384 25.81 -18.54 -0.58
CA THR A 384 26.71 -19.34 -1.44
C THR A 384 25.95 -19.94 -2.61
N THR A 385 24.75 -20.50 -2.38
CA THR A 385 23.92 -21.06 -3.44
C THR A 385 23.49 -20.01 -4.46
N ILE A 386 23.11 -18.81 -4.00
CA ILE A 386 22.72 -17.70 -4.88
C ILE A 386 23.92 -17.29 -5.77
N ILE A 387 25.08 -16.96 -5.19
CA ILE A 387 26.27 -16.50 -5.94
C ILE A 387 26.81 -17.59 -6.89
N ASP A 388 26.70 -18.86 -6.50
CA ASP A 388 27.08 -20.00 -7.33
C ASP A 388 26.14 -20.22 -8.51
N ASN A 389 24.86 -19.81 -8.44
CA ASN A 389 23.88 -20.13 -9.49
C ASN A 389 23.35 -18.92 -10.25
N GLU A 390 23.67 -17.70 -9.83
CA GLU A 390 23.13 -16.46 -10.38
C GLU A 390 24.19 -15.38 -10.67
N ILE A 391 23.77 -14.36 -11.41
CA ILE A 391 24.49 -13.10 -11.58
C ILE A 391 23.71 -12.01 -10.86
N ILE A 392 24.28 -11.45 -9.80
CA ILE A 392 23.67 -10.31 -9.09
C ILE A 392 24.30 -9.04 -9.66
N LEU A 393 23.47 -8.19 -10.26
CA LEU A 393 23.86 -6.90 -10.81
C LEU A 393 23.33 -5.81 -9.90
N VAL A 394 24.20 -4.92 -9.44
CA VAL A 394 23.81 -3.78 -8.60
C VAL A 394 24.34 -2.48 -9.21
N VAL A 395 23.47 -1.48 -9.36
CA VAL A 395 23.83 -0.10 -9.68
C VAL A 395 23.46 0.78 -8.48
N PRO A 396 24.38 0.97 -7.51
CA PRO A 396 24.05 1.61 -6.23
C PRO A 396 23.71 3.10 -6.37
N MET A 397 24.12 3.73 -7.47
CA MET A 397 23.91 5.15 -7.70
C MET A 397 23.71 5.41 -9.20
N VAL A 398 22.46 5.37 -9.66
CA VAL A 398 22.09 5.65 -11.05
C VAL A 398 22.27 7.14 -11.38
N ASN A 399 21.94 8.03 -10.44
CA ASN A 399 22.02 9.49 -10.58
C ASN A 399 23.09 10.14 -9.69
N PRO A 400 24.40 9.92 -9.96
CA PRO A 400 25.45 10.47 -9.13
C PRO A 400 25.50 12.01 -9.17
N ASP A 401 25.08 12.62 -10.29
CA ASP A 401 25.01 14.07 -10.39
C ASP A 401 23.92 14.66 -9.49
N GLY A 402 22.71 14.10 -9.54
CA GLY A 402 21.61 14.51 -8.66
C GLY A 402 21.95 14.27 -7.20
N ARG A 403 22.65 13.18 -6.88
CA ARG A 403 23.10 12.86 -5.51
C ARG A 403 24.08 13.86 -4.94
N GLU A 404 25.02 14.34 -5.74
CA GLU A 404 25.97 15.38 -5.31
C GLU A 404 25.33 16.77 -5.21
N LEU A 405 24.33 17.02 -6.05
CA LEU A 405 23.51 18.22 -6.05
C LEU A 405 22.37 18.19 -5.00
N GLU A 406 22.14 17.05 -4.33
CA GLU A 406 21.08 16.82 -3.33
C GLU A 406 19.67 17.08 -3.87
N GLN A 407 19.43 16.69 -5.12
CA GLN A 407 18.16 16.94 -5.82
C GLN A 407 17.59 15.66 -6.43
N ARG A 408 16.27 15.64 -6.64
CA ARG A 408 15.58 14.52 -7.31
C ARG A 408 16.11 14.26 -8.72
N TYR A 409 16.17 15.30 -9.53
CA TYR A 409 16.50 15.22 -10.96
C TYR A 409 18.00 15.02 -11.22
N ASN A 410 18.37 14.62 -12.43
CA ASN A 410 19.78 14.66 -12.84
C ASN A 410 20.30 16.11 -13.03
N ALA A 411 21.58 16.29 -13.37
CA ALA A 411 22.18 17.63 -13.57
C ALA A 411 21.48 18.52 -14.61
N ARG A 412 20.62 17.97 -15.47
CA ARG A 412 19.85 18.72 -16.48
C ARG A 412 18.40 18.96 -16.10
N GLY A 413 17.98 18.58 -14.89
CA GLY A 413 16.60 18.73 -14.43
C GLY A 413 15.64 17.70 -15.02
N VAL A 414 16.15 16.55 -15.48
CA VAL A 414 15.35 15.43 -15.98
C VAL A 414 15.08 14.43 -14.85
N ASP A 415 13.82 14.01 -14.73
CA ASP A 415 13.44 12.87 -13.88
C ASP A 415 13.79 11.58 -14.61
N LEU A 416 14.78 10.86 -14.09
CA LEU A 416 15.26 9.63 -14.72
C LEU A 416 14.18 8.55 -14.74
N ASN A 417 13.30 8.50 -13.73
CA ASN A 417 12.19 7.55 -13.70
C ASN A 417 10.96 8.04 -14.49
N ARG A 418 11.15 8.98 -15.41
CA ARG A 418 10.21 9.38 -16.48
C ARG A 418 10.85 9.31 -17.87
N ASN A 419 12.10 8.89 -17.97
CA ASN A 419 12.90 8.96 -19.19
C ASN A 419 13.00 7.62 -19.93
N TYR A 420 12.31 6.57 -19.49
CA TYR A 420 12.33 5.26 -20.16
C TYR A 420 11.30 5.16 -21.32
N PRO A 421 11.53 4.31 -22.34
CA PRO A 421 10.71 4.26 -23.56
C PRO A 421 9.25 3.83 -23.39
N TYR A 422 8.96 2.91 -22.49
CA TYR A 422 7.61 2.36 -22.37
C TYR A 422 6.60 3.41 -21.95
N SER A 423 5.57 3.59 -22.78
CA SER A 423 4.53 4.63 -22.60
C SER A 423 5.07 6.04 -22.38
N TRP A 424 6.30 6.37 -22.83
CA TRP A 424 6.91 7.70 -22.62
C TRP A 424 6.02 8.85 -23.13
N ASN A 425 5.69 9.79 -22.24
CA ASN A 425 4.74 10.87 -22.53
C ASN A 425 5.13 12.22 -21.89
N PRO A 426 5.93 13.05 -22.59
CA PRO A 426 6.40 14.34 -22.06
C PRO A 426 5.29 15.39 -21.90
N SER A 427 4.06 15.12 -22.40
CA SER A 427 2.91 16.01 -22.19
C SER A 427 2.26 15.84 -20.83
N GLN A 428 2.39 14.66 -20.22
CA GLN A 428 1.96 14.39 -18.84
C GLN A 428 3.14 14.56 -17.87
N GLU A 429 4.37 14.35 -18.35
CA GLU A 429 5.59 14.34 -17.56
C GLU A 429 6.57 15.41 -18.06
N PRO A 430 6.46 16.68 -17.61
CA PRO A 430 7.23 17.79 -18.17
C PRO A 430 8.76 17.67 -17.94
N HIS A 431 9.17 16.83 -16.99
CA HIS A 431 10.58 16.53 -16.68
C HIS A 431 11.07 15.22 -17.32
N ALA A 432 10.34 14.62 -18.27
CA ALA A 432 10.67 13.32 -18.89
C ALA A 432 11.88 13.32 -19.84
N GLY A 433 12.54 14.46 -20.01
CA GLY A 433 13.66 14.63 -20.95
C GLY A 433 13.23 14.96 -22.37
N SER A 434 14.20 15.11 -23.27
CA SER A 434 13.95 15.54 -24.66
C SER A 434 13.50 14.41 -25.59
N ALA A 435 13.77 13.17 -25.20
CA ALA A 435 13.38 11.92 -25.85
C ALA A 435 13.53 10.78 -24.83
N PRO A 436 12.93 9.61 -25.04
CA PRO A 436 13.26 8.45 -24.23
C PRO A 436 14.75 8.14 -24.31
N LEU A 437 15.35 7.78 -23.17
CA LEU A 437 16.78 7.51 -23.01
C LEU A 437 17.68 8.66 -23.46
N SER A 438 17.19 9.91 -23.35
CA SER A 438 18.02 11.09 -23.66
C SER A 438 19.14 11.32 -22.65
N GLU A 439 18.99 10.76 -21.45
CA GLU A 439 19.96 10.92 -20.37
C GLU A 439 20.99 9.77 -20.37
N PRO A 440 22.28 10.07 -20.18
CA PRO A 440 23.32 9.03 -20.14
C PRO A 440 23.09 8.02 -19.01
N GLU A 441 22.41 8.44 -17.93
CA GLU A 441 22.05 7.60 -16.80
C GLU A 441 21.09 6.47 -17.16
N THR A 442 19.93 6.80 -17.72
CA THR A 442 18.93 5.80 -18.15
C THR A 442 19.45 4.94 -19.31
N TYR A 443 20.20 5.53 -20.24
CA TYR A 443 20.86 4.78 -21.31
C TYR A 443 21.86 3.75 -20.78
N GLY A 444 22.63 4.11 -19.74
CA GLY A 444 23.58 3.23 -19.08
C GLY A 444 22.90 2.01 -18.45
N VAL A 445 21.82 2.24 -17.68
CA VAL A 445 21.03 1.17 -17.06
C VAL A 445 20.40 0.25 -18.11
N MET A 446 19.84 0.81 -19.19
CA MET A 446 19.28 -0.02 -20.28
C MET A 446 20.35 -0.84 -21.02
N THR A 447 21.59 -0.35 -21.10
CA THR A 447 22.69 -1.16 -21.66
C THR A 447 22.92 -2.42 -20.82
N LEU A 448 22.74 -2.32 -19.49
CA LEU A 448 22.87 -3.45 -18.58
C LEU A 448 21.74 -4.46 -18.77
N VAL A 449 20.48 -4.00 -18.80
CA VAL A 449 19.29 -4.86 -19.04
C VAL A 449 19.44 -5.63 -20.35
N ASN A 450 19.91 -4.98 -21.41
CA ASN A 450 20.10 -5.60 -22.73
C ASN A 450 21.31 -6.55 -22.82
N SER A 451 22.20 -6.58 -21.82
CA SER A 451 23.45 -7.34 -21.86
C SER A 451 23.40 -8.66 -21.08
N TYR A 452 22.36 -8.87 -20.28
CA TYR A 452 22.23 -10.03 -19.40
C TYR A 452 20.83 -10.63 -19.47
N ASP A 453 20.72 -11.93 -19.16
CA ASP A 453 19.45 -12.62 -19.02
C ASP A 453 18.80 -12.27 -17.68
N VAL A 454 18.28 -11.05 -17.58
CA VAL A 454 17.64 -10.52 -16.36
C VAL A 454 16.26 -11.14 -16.19
N TYR A 455 16.00 -11.73 -15.02
CA TYR A 455 14.71 -12.32 -14.65
C TYR A 455 13.91 -11.43 -13.70
N TYR A 456 14.61 -10.73 -12.81
CA TYR A 456 14.01 -9.88 -11.79
C TYR A 456 14.73 -8.53 -11.72
N VAL A 457 13.95 -7.47 -11.53
CA VAL A 457 14.44 -6.10 -11.31
C VAL A 457 13.86 -5.57 -10.00
N LEU A 458 14.69 -4.96 -9.18
CA LEU A 458 14.28 -4.17 -8.02
C LEU A 458 14.85 -2.76 -8.12
N ASP A 459 13.97 -1.77 -8.23
CA ASP A 459 14.33 -0.36 -8.22
C ASP A 459 14.02 0.24 -6.84
N ILE A 460 15.06 0.67 -6.14
CA ILE A 460 14.98 1.11 -4.75
C ILE A 460 14.80 2.64 -4.72
N HIS A 461 13.67 3.05 -4.13
CA HIS A 461 13.24 4.43 -3.95
C HIS A 461 12.96 4.76 -2.48
N SER A 462 12.68 6.03 -2.18
CA SER A 462 12.19 6.47 -0.85
C SER A 462 11.36 7.75 -0.94
N GLY A 463 10.66 8.10 0.14
CA GLY A 463 9.62 9.13 0.16
C GLY A 463 8.24 8.55 0.45
N ALA A 464 8.12 7.22 0.38
CA ALA A 464 7.03 6.41 0.92
C ALA A 464 7.61 5.13 1.56
N GLU A 465 6.76 4.34 2.22
CA GLU A 465 7.12 3.00 2.67
C GLU A 465 6.15 1.97 2.10
N CYS A 466 6.46 1.40 0.94
CA CYS A 466 5.59 0.48 0.21
C CYS A 466 6.34 -0.26 -0.91
N MET A 467 5.67 -1.23 -1.53
CA MET A 467 6.14 -1.89 -2.74
C MET A 467 5.18 -1.62 -3.90
N VAL A 468 5.71 -1.55 -5.12
CA VAL A 468 4.92 -1.25 -6.30
C VAL A 468 5.34 -2.14 -7.46
N TYR A 469 4.36 -2.55 -8.28
CA TYR A 469 4.61 -3.35 -9.47
C TYR A 469 3.86 -2.77 -10.69
N PRO A 470 4.26 -3.10 -11.92
CA PRO A 470 3.61 -2.61 -13.13
C PRO A 470 2.12 -2.88 -13.19
N TRP A 471 1.32 -2.05 -13.85
CA TRP A 471 1.75 -0.89 -14.61
C TRP A 471 1.72 0.40 -13.80
N ASP A 472 2.71 1.25 -14.01
CA ASP A 472 2.70 2.62 -13.49
C ASP A 472 1.83 3.55 -14.36
N TYR A 473 1.76 3.32 -15.68
CA TYR A 473 1.06 4.24 -16.59
C TYR A 473 -0.46 4.03 -16.73
N THR A 474 -0.98 2.87 -16.33
CA THR A 474 -2.39 2.47 -16.52
C THR A 474 -2.90 1.59 -15.39
N THR A 475 -4.18 1.70 -15.06
CA THR A 475 -4.87 0.85 -14.07
C THR A 475 -5.45 -0.43 -14.69
N GLU A 476 -4.94 -0.84 -15.86
CA GLU A 476 -5.24 -2.16 -16.41
C GLU A 476 -4.29 -3.15 -15.77
N ASP A 477 -4.79 -4.28 -15.26
CA ASP A 477 -3.94 -5.27 -14.60
C ASP A 477 -2.90 -5.85 -15.58
N PRO A 478 -1.64 -6.05 -15.16
CA PRO A 478 -0.68 -6.78 -15.98
C PRO A 478 -1.17 -8.22 -16.21
N PRO A 479 -0.93 -8.83 -17.38
CA PRO A 479 -1.35 -10.23 -17.64
C PRO A 479 -0.85 -11.25 -16.60
N ASN A 480 0.24 -10.94 -15.89
CA ASN A 480 0.86 -11.78 -14.88
C ASN A 480 0.59 -11.28 -13.44
N GLU A 481 -0.47 -10.51 -13.20
CA GLU A 481 -0.80 -9.91 -11.89
C GLU A 481 -0.76 -10.92 -10.74
N ILE A 482 -1.34 -12.11 -10.91
CA ILE A 482 -1.32 -13.15 -9.87
C ILE A 482 0.11 -13.57 -9.51
N ALA A 483 1.02 -13.65 -10.50
CA ALA A 483 2.42 -13.93 -10.22
C ALA A 483 3.09 -12.77 -9.48
N TYR A 484 2.77 -11.52 -9.80
CA TYR A 484 3.21 -10.35 -9.03
C TYR A 484 2.74 -10.43 -7.58
N ILE A 485 1.46 -10.68 -7.34
CA ILE A 485 0.89 -10.82 -5.99
C ILE A 485 1.64 -11.90 -5.20
N CYS A 486 1.81 -13.10 -5.77
CA CYS A 486 2.54 -14.19 -5.10
C CYS A 486 3.99 -13.83 -4.79
N LEU A 487 4.70 -13.16 -5.72
CA LEU A 487 6.08 -12.73 -5.51
C LEU A 487 6.15 -11.64 -4.43
N CYS A 488 5.24 -10.66 -4.45
CA CYS A 488 5.15 -9.61 -3.45
C CYS A 488 4.95 -10.19 -2.04
N GLU A 489 4.02 -11.14 -1.89
CA GLU A 489 3.79 -11.85 -0.63
C GLU A 489 5.04 -12.65 -0.19
N ASP A 490 5.73 -13.31 -1.12
CA ASP A 490 6.97 -14.04 -0.82
C ASP A 490 8.08 -13.11 -0.28
N LEU A 491 8.28 -11.94 -0.90
CA LEU A 491 9.24 -10.93 -0.45
C LEU A 491 8.88 -10.37 0.94
N ILE A 492 7.60 -10.06 1.17
CA ILE A 492 7.12 -9.55 2.46
C ILE A 492 7.30 -10.60 3.55
N ASN A 493 6.87 -11.84 3.31
CA ASN A 493 6.99 -12.94 4.26
C ASN A 493 8.46 -13.20 4.64
N ALA A 494 9.38 -13.09 3.68
CA ALA A 494 10.81 -13.22 3.95
C ALA A 494 11.28 -12.15 4.95
N THR A 495 10.89 -10.90 4.78
CA THR A 495 11.22 -9.81 5.71
C THR A 495 10.55 -9.98 7.08
N GLU A 496 9.27 -10.32 7.11
CA GLU A 496 8.52 -10.46 8.37
C GLU A 496 8.96 -11.66 9.21
N SER A 497 9.40 -12.74 8.56
CA SER A 497 9.97 -13.90 9.25
C SER A 497 11.26 -13.58 10.03
N HIS A 498 11.90 -12.44 9.73
CA HIS A 498 13.09 -11.93 10.41
C HIS A 498 12.78 -10.82 11.44
N GLY A 499 11.51 -10.61 11.78
CA GLY A 499 11.08 -9.74 12.88
C GLY A 499 10.88 -8.27 12.50
N TYR A 500 10.86 -7.95 11.21
CA TYR A 500 10.43 -6.66 10.68
C TYR A 500 8.94 -6.69 10.34
N THR A 501 8.34 -5.52 10.10
CA THR A 501 6.92 -5.43 9.76
C THR A 501 6.75 -4.65 8.47
N CYS A 502 5.89 -5.14 7.58
CA CYS A 502 5.56 -4.49 6.31
C CYS A 502 4.10 -4.04 6.36
N GLU A 503 3.84 -2.96 7.10
CA GLU A 503 2.48 -2.45 7.28
C GLU A 503 2.01 -1.67 6.05
N PRO A 504 0.78 -1.88 5.56
CA PRO A 504 0.24 -1.15 4.41
C PRO A 504 0.18 0.36 4.69
N PRO A 505 0.52 1.21 3.71
CA PRO A 505 0.28 2.65 3.80
C PRO A 505 -1.19 2.99 4.09
N PRO A 506 -1.49 4.16 4.68
CA PRO A 506 -2.86 4.59 4.92
C PRO A 506 -3.74 4.54 3.65
N GLY A 507 -4.81 3.73 3.71
CA GLY A 507 -5.74 3.55 2.59
C GLY A 507 -5.34 2.47 1.58
N TRP A 508 -4.32 1.68 1.87
CA TRP A 508 -3.96 0.48 1.10
C TRP A 508 -4.39 -0.78 1.85
N ASP A 509 -4.78 -1.81 1.10
CA ASP A 509 -5.15 -3.11 1.67
C ASP A 509 -3.92 -4.00 1.93
N HIS A 510 -2.83 -3.77 1.19
CA HIS A 510 -1.58 -4.53 1.24
C HIS A 510 -0.37 -3.57 1.22
N PHE A 511 0.79 -4.06 1.66
CA PHE A 511 2.06 -3.31 1.57
C PHE A 511 2.50 -3.04 0.12
N TYR A 512 1.94 -3.81 -0.82
CA TYR A 512 2.15 -3.64 -2.24
C TYR A 512 0.89 -3.13 -2.95
N LYS A 513 1.07 -2.53 -4.13
CA LYS A 513 -0.02 -2.13 -5.03
C LYS A 513 0.48 -2.06 -6.48
N GLN A 514 -0.42 -2.11 -7.45
CA GLN A 514 -0.11 -1.69 -8.82
C GLN A 514 0.23 -0.19 -8.86
N GLY A 515 1.23 0.20 -9.66
CA GLY A 515 1.72 1.57 -9.76
C GLY A 515 0.65 2.62 -10.01
N ALA A 516 -0.13 2.45 -11.06
CA ALA A 516 -1.15 3.42 -11.46
C ALA A 516 -2.30 3.57 -10.46
N ASP A 517 -2.56 2.53 -9.63
CA ASP A 517 -3.56 2.59 -8.56
C ASP A 517 -3.10 3.43 -7.37
N TRP A 518 -1.80 3.70 -7.26
CA TRP A 518 -1.29 4.76 -6.41
C TRP A 518 -1.42 6.11 -7.10
N TYR A 519 -0.76 6.27 -8.25
CA TYR A 519 -0.96 7.38 -9.19
C TYR A 519 -0.28 7.06 -10.52
N PRO A 520 -0.88 7.45 -11.67
CA PRO A 520 -0.33 7.13 -12.98
C PRO A 520 0.96 7.90 -13.29
N CYS A 521 1.98 7.19 -13.78
CA CYS A 521 3.28 7.74 -14.20
C CYS A 521 3.68 7.20 -15.58
N TRP A 522 4.35 7.99 -16.41
CA TRP A 522 4.77 7.56 -17.75
C TRP A 522 6.29 7.49 -17.88
N GLY A 523 6.80 6.50 -18.63
CA GLY A 523 8.22 6.34 -18.89
C GLY A 523 9.05 5.90 -17.68
N THR A 524 8.47 5.05 -16.81
CA THR A 524 9.15 4.50 -15.63
C THR A 524 10.03 3.32 -15.99
N PHE A 525 11.00 3.03 -15.13
CA PHE A 525 11.96 1.95 -15.35
C PHE A 525 11.29 0.57 -15.32
N ILE A 526 10.41 0.32 -14.34
CA ILE A 526 9.78 -0.99 -14.17
C ILE A 526 8.76 -1.33 -15.28
N ASP A 527 8.06 -0.32 -15.81
CA ASP A 527 7.18 -0.50 -16.97
C ASP A 527 8.00 -0.84 -18.22
N GLU A 528 9.17 -0.21 -18.39
CA GLU A 528 10.07 -0.53 -19.49
C GLU A 528 10.59 -1.97 -19.39
N THR A 529 11.16 -2.37 -18.26
CA THR A 529 11.72 -3.72 -18.10
C THR A 529 10.66 -4.80 -18.18
N TYR A 530 9.46 -4.59 -17.63
CA TYR A 530 8.36 -5.54 -17.74
C TYR A 530 7.75 -5.59 -19.16
N GLY A 531 7.52 -4.43 -19.77
CA GLY A 531 6.72 -4.33 -20.99
C GLY A 531 7.46 -4.54 -22.30
N ASN A 532 8.77 -4.28 -22.35
CA ASN A 532 9.57 -4.39 -23.57
C ASN A 532 10.64 -5.50 -23.53
N HIS A 533 10.85 -6.17 -22.39
CA HIS A 533 11.89 -7.18 -22.22
C HIS A 533 11.35 -8.50 -21.72
N VAL A 534 11.96 -9.59 -22.19
CA VAL A 534 11.59 -10.96 -21.82
C VAL A 534 12.82 -11.76 -21.46
N THR A 535 12.64 -12.68 -20.53
CA THR A 535 13.60 -13.71 -20.17
C THR A 535 13.86 -14.68 -21.34
N PRO A 536 14.92 -15.50 -21.29
CA PRO A 536 15.15 -16.58 -22.25
C PRO A 536 14.00 -17.58 -22.39
N GLU A 537 13.14 -17.72 -21.36
CA GLU A 537 11.95 -18.57 -21.39
C GLU A 537 10.73 -17.91 -22.03
N GLY A 538 10.84 -16.62 -22.41
CA GLY A 538 9.76 -15.83 -23.02
C GLY A 538 8.80 -15.18 -22.04
N ALA A 539 9.02 -15.33 -20.73
CA ALA A 539 8.28 -14.60 -19.69
C ALA A 539 8.79 -13.15 -19.58
N PRO A 540 7.95 -12.17 -19.23
CA PRO A 540 8.41 -10.81 -18.98
C PRO A 540 9.37 -10.75 -17.77
N ILE A 541 10.18 -9.70 -17.70
CA ILE A 541 11.03 -9.44 -16.53
C ILE A 541 10.16 -8.95 -15.39
N MET A 542 10.11 -9.68 -14.28
CA MET A 542 9.31 -9.30 -13.12
C MET A 542 10.01 -8.17 -12.36
N SER A 543 9.42 -6.97 -12.42
CA SER A 543 10.07 -5.73 -12.00
C SER A 543 9.29 -5.09 -10.86
N PHE A 544 10.00 -4.60 -9.84
CA PHE A 544 9.41 -4.06 -8.62
C PHE A 544 10.05 -2.72 -8.26
N VAL A 545 9.27 -1.78 -7.76
CA VAL A 545 9.77 -0.64 -6.98
C VAL A 545 9.60 -0.97 -5.50
N ILE A 546 10.62 -0.68 -4.70
CA ILE A 546 10.48 -0.63 -3.25
C ILE A 546 10.77 0.79 -2.74
N GLU A 547 9.80 1.38 -2.08
CA GLU A 547 9.90 2.64 -1.36
C GLU A 547 10.26 2.30 0.10
N VAL A 548 11.48 2.64 0.52
CA VAL A 548 12.06 2.08 1.76
C VAL A 548 11.85 2.93 3.02
N TYR A 549 11.33 4.16 2.88
CA TYR A 549 11.18 5.09 4.01
C TYR A 549 10.14 6.18 3.75
N GLY A 550 9.13 6.28 4.62
CA GLY A 550 7.96 7.14 4.43
C GLY A 550 7.93 8.45 5.23
N ASP A 551 8.82 8.64 6.21
CA ASP A 551 8.91 9.86 7.03
C ASP A 551 9.87 10.89 6.40
N GLY A 552 9.76 11.09 5.09
CA GLY A 552 10.68 11.88 4.25
C GLY A 552 11.51 11.00 3.30
N TYR A 553 12.55 11.56 2.68
CA TYR A 553 13.39 10.83 1.71
C TYR A 553 14.49 9.97 2.35
N TYR A 554 14.83 10.20 3.62
CA TYR A 554 15.86 9.42 4.30
C TYR A 554 15.79 9.63 5.82
N PRO A 555 16.17 8.63 6.63
CA PRO A 555 16.33 8.80 8.06
C PRO A 555 17.36 9.87 8.43
N THR A 556 17.10 10.63 9.49
CA THR A 556 18.01 11.70 9.95
C THR A 556 19.04 11.23 10.99
N THR A 557 18.93 9.97 11.45
CA THR A 557 19.88 9.34 12.37
C THR A 557 20.53 8.12 11.75
N GLU A 558 21.80 7.88 12.09
CA GLU A 558 22.57 6.71 11.61
C GLU A 558 21.94 5.38 12.08
N SER A 559 21.38 5.34 13.29
CA SER A 559 20.71 4.14 13.81
C SER A 559 19.46 3.78 13.02
N ASP A 560 18.66 4.77 12.64
CA ASP A 560 17.44 4.53 11.85
C ASP A 560 17.80 4.14 10.41
N MET A 561 18.86 4.74 9.85
CA MET A 561 19.43 4.32 8.56
C MET A 561 19.82 2.84 8.58
N HIS A 562 20.52 2.37 9.62
CA HIS A 562 20.88 0.95 9.74
C HIS A 562 19.65 0.05 9.86
N TYR A 563 18.63 0.47 10.63
CA TYR A 563 17.39 -0.28 10.75
C TYR A 563 16.70 -0.49 9.39
N VAL A 564 16.63 0.57 8.56
CA VAL A 564 16.07 0.50 7.20
C VAL A 564 16.91 -0.44 6.33
N CYS A 565 18.24 -0.33 6.37
CA CYS A 565 19.12 -1.22 5.60
C CYS A 565 18.93 -2.70 5.97
N ASP A 566 18.86 -3.01 7.27
CA ASP A 566 18.67 -4.39 7.75
C ASP A 566 17.28 -4.94 7.38
N LYS A 567 16.23 -4.10 7.42
CA LYS A 567 14.86 -4.49 7.04
C LYS A 567 14.79 -4.92 5.57
N TYR A 568 15.30 -4.09 4.67
CA TYR A 568 15.17 -4.31 3.22
C TYR A 568 16.28 -5.19 2.62
N TYR A 569 17.30 -5.56 3.41
CA TYR A 569 18.22 -6.63 3.05
C TYR A 569 17.49 -7.95 2.74
N TRP A 570 16.50 -8.32 3.57
CA TRP A 570 15.79 -9.60 3.42
C TRP A 570 14.93 -9.67 2.15
N MET A 571 14.33 -8.56 1.71
CA MET A 571 13.61 -8.49 0.44
C MET A 571 14.57 -8.66 -0.74
N GLN A 572 15.70 -7.94 -0.74
CA GLN A 572 16.72 -8.06 -1.78
C GLN A 572 17.29 -9.50 -1.84
N LEU A 573 17.55 -10.12 -0.69
CA LEU A 573 18.03 -11.49 -0.61
C LEU A 573 16.99 -12.50 -1.12
N GLN A 574 15.72 -12.34 -0.76
CA GLN A 574 14.66 -13.23 -1.25
C GLN A 574 14.47 -13.08 -2.76
N LEU A 575 14.50 -11.86 -3.29
CA LEU A 575 14.40 -11.65 -4.74
C LEU A 575 15.59 -12.28 -5.48
N ALA A 576 16.80 -12.14 -4.94
CA ALA A 576 17.97 -12.85 -5.45
C ALA A 576 17.70 -14.37 -5.42
N ARG A 577 17.29 -14.92 -4.28
CA ARG A 577 16.99 -16.35 -4.13
C ARG A 577 16.00 -16.90 -5.17
N ARG A 578 15.02 -16.12 -5.64
CA ARG A 578 14.06 -16.53 -6.67
C ARG A 578 14.74 -16.97 -7.97
N GLY A 579 15.89 -16.40 -8.33
CA GLY A 579 16.63 -16.82 -9.53
C GLY A 579 17.06 -18.31 -9.49
N THR A 580 17.24 -18.87 -8.29
CA THR A 580 17.59 -20.27 -8.06
C THR A 580 16.38 -21.20 -8.19
N TYR A 581 15.16 -20.66 -8.06
CA TYR A 581 13.91 -21.41 -8.11
C TYR A 581 13.49 -21.67 -9.56
N ARG A 582 14.04 -22.74 -10.12
CA ARG A 582 13.73 -23.17 -11.49
C ARG A 582 12.28 -23.62 -11.63
N TYR A 583 11.76 -24.35 -10.65
CA TYR A 583 10.39 -24.85 -10.59
C TYR A 583 9.75 -24.37 -9.29
N ASP A 584 8.56 -23.80 -9.37
CA ASP A 584 7.77 -23.34 -8.22
C ASP A 584 6.29 -23.25 -8.64
N ARG A 585 5.54 -24.30 -8.30
CA ARG A 585 4.17 -24.56 -8.72
C ARG A 585 3.25 -24.26 -7.55
N MET A 586 2.59 -23.12 -7.61
CA MET A 586 1.74 -22.67 -6.52
C MET A 586 0.26 -22.87 -6.84
N VAL A 587 -0.50 -23.32 -5.84
CA VAL A 587 -1.95 -23.20 -5.84
C VAL A 587 -2.26 -21.88 -5.14
N TYR A 588 -2.67 -20.87 -5.90
CA TYR A 588 -2.95 -19.54 -5.37
C TYR A 588 -4.27 -19.51 -4.62
N ASP A 589 -5.31 -20.06 -5.23
CA ASP A 589 -6.67 -19.98 -4.68
C ASP A 589 -7.54 -21.18 -5.09
N VAL A 590 -8.57 -21.44 -4.28
CA VAL A 590 -9.58 -22.47 -4.48
C VAL A 590 -10.95 -21.88 -4.15
N GLN A 591 -11.79 -21.76 -5.17
CA GLN A 591 -13.14 -21.24 -5.10
C GLN A 591 -14.15 -22.39 -5.07
N ILE A 592 -14.97 -22.39 -4.00
CA ILE A 592 -16.09 -23.31 -3.77
C ILE A 592 -17.29 -22.53 -3.23
N PRO A 593 -18.53 -23.03 -3.39
CA PRO A 593 -19.70 -22.43 -2.76
C PRO A 593 -19.62 -22.48 -1.22
N ASP A 594 -20.20 -21.49 -0.54
CA ASP A 594 -20.18 -21.38 0.94
C ASP A 594 -20.88 -22.56 1.64
N GLN A 595 -21.94 -23.10 1.04
CA GLN A 595 -22.62 -24.32 1.48
C GLN A 595 -23.10 -25.12 0.29
N VAL A 596 -23.06 -26.45 0.42
CA VAL A 596 -23.43 -27.39 -0.64
C VAL A 596 -24.40 -28.43 -0.09
N SER A 597 -25.34 -28.88 -0.91
CA SER A 597 -26.26 -29.96 -0.51
C SER A 597 -25.58 -31.32 -0.67
N PRO A 598 -25.89 -32.33 0.17
CA PRO A 598 -25.40 -33.69 -0.05
C PRO A 598 -25.73 -34.19 -1.46
N GLN A 599 -24.79 -34.88 -2.11
CA GLN A 599 -24.91 -35.40 -3.48
C GLN A 599 -25.03 -34.34 -4.59
N GLU A 600 -24.98 -33.05 -4.26
CA GLU A 600 -24.89 -31.98 -5.26
C GLU A 600 -23.52 -32.04 -5.94
N THR A 601 -23.49 -31.93 -7.26
CA THR A 601 -22.23 -31.83 -8.00
C THR A 601 -21.88 -30.37 -8.21
N ILE A 602 -20.73 -29.96 -7.69
CA ILE A 602 -20.22 -28.60 -7.77
C ILE A 602 -18.93 -28.55 -8.60
N ASN A 603 -18.63 -27.34 -9.11
CA ASN A 603 -17.34 -27.04 -9.68
C ASN A 603 -16.41 -26.48 -8.60
N VAL A 604 -15.24 -27.09 -8.44
CA VAL A 604 -14.13 -26.56 -7.64
C VAL A 604 -13.18 -25.88 -8.60
N ASN A 605 -13.15 -24.55 -8.61
CA ASN A 605 -12.25 -23.78 -9.47
C ASN A 605 -11.01 -23.42 -8.69
N SER A 606 -9.83 -23.78 -9.19
CA SER A 606 -8.57 -23.44 -8.55
C SER A 606 -7.65 -22.70 -9.50
N THR A 607 -7.02 -21.64 -9.01
CA THR A 607 -5.98 -20.92 -9.75
C THR A 607 -4.63 -21.53 -9.41
N VAL A 608 -3.94 -22.02 -10.44
CA VAL A 608 -2.58 -22.55 -10.34
C VAL A 608 -1.65 -21.63 -11.11
N VAL A 609 -0.53 -21.27 -10.49
CA VAL A 609 0.46 -20.36 -11.05
C VAL A 609 1.84 -20.99 -11.02
N ASN A 610 2.62 -20.77 -12.07
CA ASN A 610 4.04 -21.10 -12.11
C ASN A 610 4.83 -19.82 -11.82
N ILE A 611 5.35 -19.67 -10.61
CA ILE A 611 6.22 -18.55 -10.22
C ILE A 611 7.71 -18.89 -10.34
N GLY A 612 8.04 -20.09 -10.85
CA GLY A 612 9.40 -20.52 -11.14
C GLY A 612 9.95 -19.91 -12.43
N THR A 613 11.27 -19.96 -12.60
CA THR A 613 11.97 -19.37 -13.76
C THR A 613 11.95 -20.25 -15.02
N LYS A 614 11.29 -21.42 -15.00
CA LYS A 614 11.19 -22.33 -16.16
C LYS A 614 9.75 -22.59 -16.59
N ASN A 615 9.57 -22.75 -17.89
CA ASN A 615 8.31 -23.24 -18.46
C ASN A 615 8.11 -24.71 -18.08
N GLU A 616 6.88 -25.08 -17.76
CA GLU A 616 6.53 -26.40 -17.27
C GLU A 616 5.36 -27.01 -18.04
N VAL A 617 5.49 -28.30 -18.38
CA VAL A 617 4.47 -29.07 -19.10
C VAL A 617 4.02 -30.27 -18.29
N ASN A 618 2.76 -30.66 -18.46
CA ASN A 618 2.15 -31.79 -17.75
C ASN A 618 2.21 -31.67 -16.20
N ILE A 619 2.01 -30.48 -15.66
CA ILE A 619 1.83 -30.28 -14.23
C ILE A 619 0.56 -31.00 -13.81
N GLU A 620 0.68 -31.99 -12.92
CA GLU A 620 -0.47 -32.70 -12.35
C GLU A 620 -1.06 -31.87 -11.20
N VAL A 621 -2.33 -31.52 -11.29
CA VAL A 621 -3.10 -30.84 -10.26
C VAL A 621 -4.16 -31.81 -9.75
N GLN A 622 -4.14 -32.07 -8.45
CA GLN A 622 -4.96 -33.07 -7.77
C GLN A 622 -6.04 -32.38 -6.92
N LEU A 623 -7.26 -32.93 -6.96
CA LEU A 623 -8.30 -32.64 -5.99
C LEU A 623 -8.37 -33.77 -4.98
N LEU A 624 -8.23 -33.45 -3.69
CA LEU A 624 -8.36 -34.40 -2.59
C LEU A 624 -9.52 -33.99 -1.66
N LEU A 625 -10.25 -34.97 -1.17
CA LEU A 625 -11.29 -34.80 -0.16
C LEU A 625 -10.92 -35.64 1.06
N ASN A 626 -10.78 -35.00 2.22
CA ASN A 626 -10.32 -35.65 3.46
C ASN A 626 -9.00 -36.44 3.29
N GLY A 627 -8.14 -35.99 2.37
CA GLY A 627 -6.86 -36.63 2.03
C GLY A 627 -6.95 -37.75 0.99
N GLU A 628 -8.14 -38.13 0.53
CA GLU A 628 -8.31 -39.10 -0.55
C GLU A 628 -8.36 -38.42 -1.92
N LEU A 629 -7.59 -38.93 -2.89
CA LEU A 629 -7.57 -38.41 -4.26
C LEU A 629 -8.92 -38.65 -4.96
N ILE A 630 -9.59 -37.57 -5.35
CA ILE A 630 -10.84 -37.60 -6.10
C ILE A 630 -10.56 -37.62 -7.60
N SER A 631 -9.73 -36.68 -8.08
CA SER A 631 -9.38 -36.59 -9.50
C SER A 631 -8.09 -35.81 -9.72
N SER A 632 -7.49 -35.98 -10.90
CA SER A 632 -6.32 -35.21 -11.34
C SER A 632 -6.59 -34.57 -12.70
N LYS A 633 -6.03 -33.37 -12.90
CA LYS A 633 -5.97 -32.66 -14.19
C LYS A 633 -4.53 -32.31 -14.52
N TYR A 634 -4.25 -32.08 -15.79
CA TYR A 634 -2.91 -31.74 -16.28
C TYR A 634 -2.93 -30.41 -17.01
N VAL A 635 -2.02 -29.52 -16.63
CA VAL A 635 -1.85 -28.21 -17.27
C VAL A 635 -0.40 -28.03 -17.72
N SER A 636 -0.18 -27.05 -18.59
CA SER A 636 1.15 -26.55 -18.94
C SER A 636 1.13 -25.05 -18.70
N LEU A 637 2.14 -24.54 -18.01
CA LEU A 637 2.25 -23.14 -17.63
C LEU A 637 3.65 -22.66 -17.97
N ASN A 638 3.72 -21.58 -18.74
CA ASN A 638 4.97 -20.86 -18.90
C ASN A 638 5.37 -20.22 -17.56
N SER A 639 6.63 -19.81 -17.46
CA SER A 639 7.12 -19.05 -16.30
C SER A 639 6.27 -17.78 -16.12
N MET A 640 5.90 -17.50 -14.87
CA MET A 640 5.01 -16.40 -14.44
C MET A 640 3.56 -16.48 -14.95
N GLU A 641 3.16 -17.59 -15.58
CA GLU A 641 1.79 -17.79 -16.08
C GLU A 641 0.90 -18.45 -15.02
N ASN A 642 -0.39 -18.14 -15.06
CA ASN A 642 -1.42 -18.80 -14.26
C ASN A 642 -2.55 -19.33 -15.15
N THR A 643 -3.28 -20.32 -14.63
CA THR A 643 -4.51 -20.82 -15.25
C THR A 643 -5.50 -21.27 -14.19
N THR A 644 -6.79 -21.21 -14.52
CA THR A 644 -7.83 -21.85 -13.71
C THR A 644 -8.00 -23.31 -14.10
N VAL A 645 -7.98 -24.19 -13.10
CA VAL A 645 -8.28 -25.62 -13.20
C VAL A 645 -9.61 -25.88 -12.49
N THR A 646 -10.62 -26.28 -13.25
CA THR A 646 -11.94 -26.63 -12.70
C THR A 646 -12.05 -28.14 -12.47
N PHE A 647 -12.44 -28.60 -11.29
CA PHE A 647 -12.78 -30.00 -11.03
C PHE A 647 -14.29 -30.14 -10.78
N GLU A 648 -14.86 -31.29 -11.11
CA GLU A 648 -16.22 -31.65 -10.70
C GLU A 648 -16.13 -32.49 -9.41
N LEU A 649 -16.86 -32.07 -8.37
CA LEU A 649 -16.94 -32.77 -7.09
C LEU A 649 -18.41 -33.03 -6.75
N THR A 650 -18.78 -34.30 -6.59
CA THR A 650 -20.05 -34.66 -5.96
C THR A 650 -19.88 -34.60 -4.44
N ALA A 651 -20.65 -33.72 -3.80
CA ALA A 651 -20.54 -33.46 -2.37
C ALA A 651 -20.83 -34.73 -1.55
N PRO A 652 -20.03 -35.00 -0.49
CA PRO A 652 -20.23 -36.13 0.41
C PRO A 652 -21.49 -35.96 1.28
N GLU A 653 -21.58 -36.72 2.38
CA GLU A 653 -22.65 -36.53 3.36
C GLU A 653 -22.54 -35.18 4.09
N GLY A 654 -23.59 -34.82 4.84
CA GLY A 654 -23.61 -33.58 5.61
C GLY A 654 -22.51 -33.54 6.68
N GLY A 655 -21.86 -32.38 6.80
CA GLY A 655 -20.72 -32.18 7.69
C GLY A 655 -19.65 -31.28 7.08
N SER A 656 -18.56 -31.15 7.82
CA SER A 656 -17.40 -30.34 7.44
C SER A 656 -16.32 -31.25 6.85
N HIS A 657 -15.91 -30.97 5.61
CA HIS A 657 -14.92 -31.78 4.89
C HIS A 657 -13.70 -30.93 4.51
N ASN A 658 -12.50 -31.51 4.64
CA ASN A 658 -11.27 -30.86 4.22
C ASN A 658 -11.06 -31.08 2.72
N LEU A 659 -11.17 -30.04 1.93
CA LEU A 659 -10.93 -30.04 0.50
C LEU A 659 -9.54 -29.48 0.21
N THR A 660 -8.70 -30.24 -0.47
CA THR A 660 -7.34 -29.82 -0.84
C THR A 660 -7.21 -29.82 -2.34
N VAL A 661 -6.75 -28.72 -2.93
CA VAL A 661 -6.18 -28.74 -4.28
C VAL A 661 -4.68 -28.72 -4.15
N TYR A 662 -3.99 -29.63 -4.82
CA TYR A 662 -2.54 -29.82 -4.74
C TYR A 662 -1.91 -29.89 -6.14
N ALA A 663 -1.00 -28.97 -6.45
CA ALA A 663 -0.11 -29.07 -7.60
C ALA A 663 1.08 -29.98 -7.24
N VAL A 664 1.17 -31.15 -7.87
CA VAL A 664 2.22 -32.13 -7.58
C VAL A 664 3.58 -31.48 -7.82
N ALA A 665 4.49 -31.57 -6.84
CA ALA A 665 5.79 -30.93 -6.92
C ALA A 665 6.65 -31.49 -8.07
N ALA A 666 7.40 -30.61 -8.73
CA ALA A 666 8.43 -30.96 -9.69
C ALA A 666 9.62 -31.64 -8.99
N SER A 667 10.38 -32.43 -9.75
CA SER A 667 11.66 -32.92 -9.25
C SER A 667 12.65 -31.75 -9.17
N GLY A 668 13.14 -31.46 -7.96
CA GLY A 668 14.05 -30.32 -7.71
C GLY A 668 13.35 -29.00 -7.43
N GLU A 669 12.03 -29.00 -7.20
CA GLU A 669 11.31 -27.86 -6.64
C GLU A 669 11.68 -27.69 -5.16
N ASN A 670 12.12 -26.47 -4.81
CA ASN A 670 12.65 -26.17 -3.48
C ASN A 670 11.55 -25.70 -2.50
N VAL A 671 10.49 -25.10 -3.03
CA VAL A 671 9.37 -24.57 -2.25
C VAL A 671 8.16 -25.42 -2.59
N THR A 672 7.69 -26.24 -1.64
CA THR A 672 6.53 -27.12 -1.86
C THR A 672 5.35 -26.81 -0.93
N SER A 673 5.51 -25.85 -0.02
CA SER A 673 4.50 -25.47 0.97
C SER A 673 3.35 -24.67 0.38
N ASN A 674 3.58 -23.99 -0.74
CA ASN A 674 2.63 -23.22 -1.53
C ASN A 674 1.93 -24.08 -2.61
N ASN A 675 2.30 -25.35 -2.75
CA ASN A 675 1.73 -26.24 -3.77
C ASN A 675 0.30 -26.69 -3.46
N TYR A 676 -0.24 -26.40 -2.27
CA TYR A 676 -1.62 -26.74 -1.94
C TYR A 676 -2.36 -25.61 -1.23
N VAL A 677 -3.67 -25.59 -1.44
CA VAL A 677 -4.62 -24.81 -0.65
C VAL A 677 -5.65 -25.75 -0.07
N ASN A 678 -5.91 -25.59 1.23
CA ASN A 678 -6.98 -26.27 1.94
C ASN A 678 -8.18 -25.32 2.09
N LYS A 679 -9.37 -25.81 1.80
CA LYS A 679 -10.65 -25.14 2.07
C LYS A 679 -11.56 -26.10 2.83
N THR A 680 -12.37 -25.54 3.72
CA THR A 680 -13.42 -26.31 4.38
C THR A 680 -14.66 -26.31 3.48
N LEU A 681 -15.08 -27.49 3.04
CA LEU A 681 -16.35 -27.70 2.35
C LEU A 681 -17.42 -28.05 3.39
N GLU A 682 -18.37 -27.13 3.60
CA GLU A 682 -19.53 -27.36 4.46
C GLU A 682 -20.69 -27.94 3.64
N VAL A 683 -21.06 -29.18 3.97
CA VAL A 683 -22.19 -29.88 3.35
C VAL A 683 -23.37 -29.89 4.31
N ALA A 684 -24.55 -29.48 3.84
CA ALA A 684 -25.74 -29.35 4.67
C ALA A 684 -26.21 -30.69 5.26
N SER A 685 -26.66 -30.67 6.52
CA SER A 685 -27.39 -31.78 7.16
C SER A 685 -28.84 -31.36 7.39
N TYR A 686 -29.79 -32.09 6.79
CA TYR A 686 -31.22 -31.75 6.92
C TYR A 686 -31.89 -32.38 8.14
N THR A 687 -32.74 -31.60 8.79
CA THR A 687 -33.62 -31.95 9.91
C THR A 687 -35.08 -31.72 9.53
N LEU A 688 -36.03 -31.97 10.44
CA LEU A 688 -37.45 -31.75 10.17
C LEU A 688 -37.82 -30.27 9.95
N SER A 689 -37.04 -29.33 10.48
CA SER A 689 -37.25 -27.90 10.19
C SER A 689 -36.97 -27.54 8.73
N ASP A 690 -36.22 -28.40 8.03
CA ASP A 690 -35.83 -28.17 6.64
C ASP A 690 -36.84 -28.74 5.64
N PHE A 691 -37.85 -29.50 6.11
CA PHE A 691 -38.90 -30.03 5.24
C PHE A 691 -39.53 -28.90 4.40
N PRO A 692 -39.71 -29.07 3.07
CA PRO A 692 -39.61 -30.31 2.31
C PRO A 692 -38.22 -30.63 1.76
N LYS A 693 -37.16 -29.88 2.08
CA LYS A 693 -35.79 -30.34 1.83
C LYS A 693 -35.50 -31.55 2.72
N PRO A 694 -34.78 -32.57 2.23
CA PRO A 694 -34.12 -32.71 0.92
C PRO A 694 -35.00 -33.21 -0.24
N PHE A 695 -36.27 -33.49 0.00
CA PHE A 695 -37.18 -34.07 -1.01
C PHE A 695 -37.52 -33.10 -2.16
N THR A 696 -37.26 -31.81 -1.97
CA THR A 696 -37.33 -30.77 -3.01
C THR A 696 -36.04 -29.94 -3.02
N LEU A 697 -35.13 -30.19 -3.96
CA LEU A 697 -33.86 -29.47 -4.07
C LEU A 697 -33.77 -28.72 -5.40
N ASN A 698 -33.40 -27.43 -5.36
CA ASN A 698 -33.28 -26.56 -6.53
C ASN A 698 -34.54 -26.55 -7.44
N GLY A 699 -35.72 -26.66 -6.82
CA GLY A 699 -37.01 -26.73 -7.52
C GLY A 699 -37.31 -28.09 -8.16
N ILE A 700 -36.51 -29.12 -7.92
CA ILE A 700 -36.74 -30.48 -8.43
C ILE A 700 -37.21 -31.37 -7.28
N ALA A 701 -38.36 -32.02 -7.45
CA ALA A 701 -38.81 -33.06 -6.54
C ALA A 701 -37.99 -34.33 -6.78
N ASN A 702 -37.23 -34.77 -5.78
CA ASN A 702 -36.35 -35.94 -5.89
C ASN A 702 -36.69 -36.98 -4.81
N CYS A 703 -37.91 -37.54 -4.87
CA CYS A 703 -38.34 -38.51 -3.88
C CYS A 703 -39.36 -39.53 -4.39
N THR A 704 -39.48 -40.63 -3.64
CA THR A 704 -40.48 -41.67 -3.83
C THR A 704 -41.40 -41.73 -2.62
N ILE A 705 -42.70 -41.60 -2.84
CA ILE A 705 -43.73 -41.75 -1.82
C ILE A 705 -44.17 -43.21 -1.77
N ILE A 706 -43.99 -43.87 -0.62
CA ILE A 706 -44.32 -45.28 -0.45
C ILE A 706 -45.43 -45.42 0.58
N VAL A 707 -46.53 -46.05 0.17
CA VAL A 707 -47.68 -46.35 1.02
C VAL A 707 -47.89 -47.86 1.10
N GLY A 708 -48.42 -48.35 2.23
CA GLY A 708 -48.71 -49.76 2.39
C GLY A 708 -49.79 -50.28 1.43
N CYS A 709 -49.69 -51.55 1.03
CA CYS A 709 -50.70 -52.24 0.23
C CYS A 709 -51.93 -52.69 1.06
N LYS A 710 -53.09 -52.81 0.41
CA LYS A 710 -54.35 -53.28 1.04
C LYS A 710 -54.32 -54.75 1.44
N SER A 711 -53.46 -55.56 0.84
CA SER A 711 -53.34 -56.99 1.16
C SER A 711 -52.20 -57.20 2.18
N PRO A 712 -52.39 -57.99 3.25
CA PRO A 712 -51.29 -58.36 4.14
C PRO A 712 -50.16 -59.07 3.40
N HIS A 713 -48.91 -58.78 3.74
CA HIS A 713 -47.72 -59.33 3.10
C HIS A 713 -46.47 -59.13 3.97
N GLY A 714 -45.51 -60.07 3.92
CA GLY A 714 -44.34 -60.06 4.78
C GLY A 714 -44.70 -60.03 6.28
N PRO A 715 -44.01 -59.23 7.12
CA PRO A 715 -44.35 -59.04 8.53
C PRO A 715 -45.48 -58.01 8.73
N CYS A 716 -46.01 -57.46 7.63
CA CYS A 716 -46.94 -56.34 7.64
C CYS A 716 -48.40 -56.83 7.43
N GLY A 717 -49.32 -56.14 8.09
CA GLY A 717 -50.75 -56.22 7.86
C GLY A 717 -51.20 -55.46 6.62
N ALA A 718 -52.49 -55.13 6.57
CA ALA A 718 -53.09 -54.40 5.46
C ALA A 718 -53.18 -52.89 5.76
N ALA A 719 -52.78 -52.05 4.81
CA ALA A 719 -52.96 -50.60 4.93
C ALA A 719 -54.44 -50.20 4.94
N HIS A 720 -54.74 -49.15 5.71
CA HIS A 720 -56.06 -48.56 5.76
C HIS A 720 -56.17 -47.38 4.78
N THR A 721 -57.42 -47.02 4.44
CA THR A 721 -57.70 -45.85 3.57
C THR A 721 -57.04 -44.57 4.08
N LEU A 722 -56.85 -44.43 5.40
CA LEU A 722 -56.24 -43.25 6.02
C LEU A 722 -54.76 -43.10 5.64
N ASP A 723 -54.01 -44.20 5.54
CA ASP A 723 -52.59 -44.21 5.17
C ASP A 723 -52.41 -43.75 3.72
N THR A 724 -53.25 -44.27 2.81
CA THR A 724 -53.23 -43.86 1.38
C THR A 724 -53.59 -42.39 1.20
N VAL A 725 -54.61 -41.89 1.92
CA VAL A 725 -55.00 -40.47 1.86
C VAL A 725 -53.90 -39.57 2.44
N GLY A 726 -53.20 -40.02 3.48
CA GLY A 726 -52.04 -39.33 4.04
C GLY A 726 -50.92 -39.18 3.00
N GLY A 727 -50.54 -40.27 2.32
CA GLY A 727 -49.53 -40.25 1.26
C GLY A 727 -49.85 -39.27 0.13
N ILE A 728 -51.11 -39.20 -0.32
CA ILE A 728 -51.54 -38.23 -1.34
C ILE A 728 -51.31 -36.78 -0.88
N ARG A 729 -51.58 -36.48 0.41
CA ARG A 729 -51.39 -35.14 0.98
C ARG A 729 -49.92 -34.75 1.05
N VAL A 730 -49.06 -35.65 1.53
CA VAL A 730 -47.61 -35.39 1.59
C VAL A 730 -47.01 -35.24 0.19
N SER A 731 -47.49 -36.04 -0.78
CA SER A 731 -47.11 -35.88 -2.20
C SER A 731 -47.48 -34.49 -2.73
N SER A 732 -48.68 -34.00 -2.39
CA SER A 732 -49.17 -32.71 -2.87
C SER A 732 -48.37 -31.52 -2.34
N ILE A 733 -47.92 -31.58 -1.07
CA ILE A 733 -47.11 -30.49 -0.51
C ILE A 733 -45.71 -30.47 -1.17
N ILE A 734 -45.04 -31.62 -1.31
CA ILE A 734 -43.75 -31.71 -2.01
C ILE A 734 -43.84 -31.18 -3.45
N GLY A 735 -44.93 -31.51 -4.16
CA GLY A 735 -45.20 -30.98 -5.50
C GLY A 735 -45.36 -29.45 -5.54
N ASN A 736 -45.92 -28.82 -4.50
CA ASN A 736 -46.08 -27.36 -4.45
C ASN A 736 -44.75 -26.60 -4.30
N TYR A 737 -43.70 -27.23 -3.76
CA TYR A 737 -42.36 -26.63 -3.61
C TYR A 737 -41.40 -27.06 -4.72
N SER A 738 -41.92 -27.64 -5.80
CA SER A 738 -41.12 -28.13 -6.93
C SER A 738 -41.62 -27.52 -8.23
N THR A 739 -40.70 -26.98 -9.04
CA THR A 739 -40.94 -26.55 -10.42
C THR A 739 -40.79 -27.70 -11.43
N ASP A 740 -40.08 -28.77 -11.06
CA ASP A 740 -39.95 -30.01 -11.82
C ASP A 740 -40.32 -31.20 -10.92
N ILE A 741 -41.29 -32.01 -11.37
CA ILE A 741 -41.80 -33.18 -10.64
C ILE A 741 -41.48 -34.50 -11.36
N THR A 742 -40.60 -34.49 -12.37
CA THR A 742 -40.28 -35.67 -13.18
C THR A 742 -39.73 -36.84 -12.36
N ASN A 743 -39.04 -36.56 -11.26
CA ASN A 743 -38.48 -37.57 -10.35
C ASN A 743 -39.37 -37.87 -9.13
N LEU A 744 -40.56 -37.24 -9.01
CA LEU A 744 -41.54 -37.57 -7.97
C LEU A 744 -42.34 -38.81 -8.38
N THR A 745 -42.14 -39.92 -7.69
CA THR A 745 -42.87 -41.16 -7.95
C THR A 745 -43.63 -41.66 -6.73
N ALA A 746 -44.63 -42.51 -6.93
CA ALA A 746 -45.38 -43.13 -5.86
C ALA A 746 -45.62 -44.61 -6.13
N TYR A 747 -45.39 -45.45 -5.13
CA TYR A 747 -45.51 -46.90 -5.23
C TYR A 747 -46.22 -47.47 -4.00
N LEU A 748 -46.86 -48.63 -4.18
CA LEU A 748 -47.16 -49.49 -3.03
C LEU A 748 -45.84 -50.11 -2.55
N ASP A 749 -45.74 -50.36 -1.26
CA ASP A 749 -44.58 -51.07 -0.70
C ASP A 749 -44.32 -52.42 -1.40
N THR A 750 -45.36 -53.17 -1.77
CA THR A 750 -45.24 -54.41 -2.57
C THR A 750 -44.71 -54.23 -3.99
N ASP A 751 -44.76 -53.02 -4.55
CA ASP A 751 -44.25 -52.75 -5.90
C ASP A 751 -42.73 -52.60 -5.91
N VAL A 752 -42.15 -52.22 -4.78
CA VAL A 752 -40.74 -51.82 -4.66
C VAL A 752 -39.97 -52.63 -3.64
N ALA A 753 -40.65 -53.33 -2.73
CA ALA A 753 -40.07 -54.14 -1.68
C ALA A 753 -40.65 -55.55 -1.64
N ASP A 754 -39.82 -56.49 -1.18
CA ASP A 754 -40.17 -57.90 -0.96
C ASP A 754 -39.58 -58.37 0.38
N TYR A 755 -40.24 -59.33 1.02
CA TYR A 755 -39.83 -59.85 2.32
C TYR A 755 -39.29 -61.27 2.21
N ASP A 756 -38.08 -61.45 2.72
CA ASP A 756 -37.47 -62.77 2.85
C ASP A 756 -37.83 -63.39 4.19
N ASP A 757 -38.78 -64.33 4.16
CA ASP A 757 -39.26 -65.08 5.32
C ASP A 757 -38.15 -65.89 6.04
N VAL A 758 -37.05 -66.24 5.35
CA VAL A 758 -35.96 -67.04 5.93
C VAL A 758 -35.02 -66.19 6.76
N ASN A 759 -34.67 -65.02 6.24
CA ASN A 759 -33.73 -64.11 6.89
C ASN A 759 -34.44 -63.02 7.72
N CYS A 760 -35.77 -62.92 7.61
CA CYS A 760 -36.60 -61.87 8.19
C CYS A 760 -36.15 -60.46 7.78
N VAL A 761 -35.77 -60.29 6.51
CA VAL A 761 -35.23 -59.03 5.96
C VAL A 761 -36.14 -58.54 4.84
N VAL A 762 -36.42 -57.24 4.84
CA VAL A 762 -37.06 -56.55 3.71
C VAL A 762 -35.98 -56.12 2.72
N TYR A 763 -36.09 -56.57 1.48
CA TYR A 763 -35.32 -56.09 0.34
C TYR A 763 -36.17 -55.12 -0.45
N TYR A 764 -35.56 -54.11 -1.09
CA TYR A 764 -36.28 -53.21 -1.99
C TYR A 764 -35.37 -52.71 -3.12
N LEU A 765 -35.96 -52.06 -4.13
CA LEU A 765 -35.26 -51.52 -5.29
C LEU A 765 -34.33 -50.34 -4.93
N MET A 766 -33.02 -50.52 -5.10
CA MET A 766 -32.00 -49.53 -4.70
C MET A 766 -31.91 -48.26 -5.56
N TRP A 767 -32.55 -48.21 -6.73
CA TRP A 767 -32.48 -47.03 -7.62
C TRP A 767 -33.48 -45.93 -7.24
N LEU A 768 -34.29 -46.13 -6.20
CA LEU A 768 -35.22 -45.11 -5.74
C LEU A 768 -34.46 -43.91 -5.13
N PRO A 769 -34.88 -42.65 -5.43
CA PRO A 769 -34.35 -41.45 -4.80
C PRO A 769 -34.70 -41.39 -3.30
N HIS A 770 -34.67 -40.21 -2.67
CA HIS A 770 -35.08 -40.06 -1.27
C HIS A 770 -36.47 -40.65 -1.03
N ILE A 771 -36.70 -41.27 0.14
CA ILE A 771 -37.96 -41.98 0.40
C ILE A 771 -38.81 -41.18 1.37
N VAL A 772 -40.10 -41.09 1.10
CA VAL A 772 -41.11 -40.71 2.09
C VAL A 772 -42.04 -41.90 2.28
N THR A 773 -42.00 -42.53 3.46
CA THR A 773 -42.84 -43.69 3.78
C THR A 773 -43.99 -43.27 4.69
N VAL A 774 -45.20 -43.73 4.34
CA VAL A 774 -46.41 -43.43 5.10
C VAL A 774 -47.02 -44.71 5.65
N GLY A 775 -47.38 -44.67 6.94
CA GLY A 775 -47.89 -45.80 7.70
C GLY A 775 -46.79 -46.50 8.50
N GLY A 776 -47.18 -47.02 9.67
CA GLY A 776 -46.28 -47.73 10.58
C GLY A 776 -45.78 -49.07 10.02
N PRO A 777 -44.81 -49.72 10.69
CA PRO A 777 -44.26 -51.00 10.26
C PRO A 777 -45.30 -52.14 10.25
N GLY A 778 -46.42 -51.96 10.97
CA GLY A 778 -47.54 -52.89 10.94
C GLY A 778 -48.30 -52.94 9.62
N VAL A 779 -48.04 -52.04 8.66
CA VAL A 779 -48.73 -52.00 7.35
C VAL A 779 -47.83 -51.62 6.16
N ASN A 780 -46.57 -51.23 6.40
CA ASN A 780 -45.64 -50.79 5.36
C ASN A 780 -44.25 -51.43 5.53
N MET A 781 -43.79 -52.21 4.53
CA MET A 781 -42.48 -52.91 4.58
C MET A 781 -41.27 -51.97 4.62
N ILE A 782 -41.35 -50.79 4.03
CA ILE A 782 -40.25 -49.81 4.08
C ILE A 782 -40.13 -49.22 5.48
N THR A 783 -41.27 -48.90 6.10
CA THR A 783 -41.29 -48.50 7.51
C THR A 783 -40.76 -49.63 8.40
N TRP A 784 -41.09 -50.89 8.11
CA TRP A 784 -40.51 -52.04 8.80
C TRP A 784 -38.99 -52.10 8.68
N LYS A 785 -38.42 -51.85 7.49
CA LYS A 785 -36.96 -51.89 7.29
C LYS A 785 -36.23 -50.85 8.14
N TYR A 786 -36.65 -49.58 8.07
CA TYR A 786 -35.88 -48.47 8.63
C TYR A 786 -36.30 -48.10 10.06
N PHE A 787 -37.58 -48.30 10.41
CA PHE A 787 -38.13 -47.76 11.65
C PHE A 787 -38.72 -48.83 12.56
N ALA A 788 -38.46 -50.12 12.33
CA ALA A 788 -38.82 -51.19 13.29
C ALA A 788 -37.63 -51.71 14.11
N ASN A 789 -36.47 -51.03 14.07
CA ASN A 789 -35.25 -51.41 14.76
C ASN A 789 -34.37 -50.17 15.03
N PRO A 790 -33.69 -50.06 16.18
CA PRO A 790 -32.82 -48.94 16.54
C PRO A 790 -31.60 -48.68 15.63
N TRP A 791 -31.28 -49.55 14.66
CA TRP A 791 -30.04 -49.41 13.86
C TRP A 791 -30.06 -48.27 12.85
N TYR A 792 -31.24 -47.92 12.31
CA TYR A 792 -31.36 -46.90 11.27
C TYR A 792 -31.97 -45.59 11.76
N ALA A 793 -32.72 -45.63 12.86
CA ALA A 793 -33.47 -44.50 13.36
C ALA A 793 -33.45 -44.44 14.89
N PRO A 794 -33.21 -43.25 15.49
CA PRO A 794 -33.27 -43.07 16.93
C PRO A 794 -34.69 -43.17 17.49
N VAL A 795 -35.72 -42.88 16.68
CA VAL A 795 -37.11 -43.20 16.99
C VAL A 795 -37.54 -44.42 16.17
N TYR A 796 -38.02 -45.46 16.86
CA TYR A 796 -38.36 -46.72 16.18
C TYR A 796 -39.49 -47.46 16.89
N PHE A 797 -40.22 -48.21 16.11
CA PHE A 797 -41.30 -49.07 16.56
C PHE A 797 -40.75 -50.44 16.96
N SER A 798 -41.25 -51.00 18.05
CA SER A 798 -41.02 -52.40 18.40
C SER A 798 -42.33 -53.06 18.85
N ARG A 799 -42.35 -54.39 18.85
CA ARG A 799 -43.41 -55.19 19.47
C ARG A 799 -42.94 -55.61 20.86
N GLU A 800 -43.60 -55.09 21.88
CA GLU A 800 -43.25 -55.36 23.28
C GLU A 800 -44.48 -55.83 24.07
N TYR A 801 -44.26 -56.66 25.08
CA TYR A 801 -45.33 -57.11 25.96
C TYR A 801 -45.75 -55.95 26.90
N ASN A 802 -46.99 -55.49 26.77
CA ASN A 802 -47.56 -54.48 27.66
C ASN A 802 -48.15 -55.17 28.91
N PRO A 803 -47.58 -54.96 30.11
CA PRO A 803 -48.09 -55.58 31.34
C PRO A 803 -49.48 -55.08 31.75
N ASP A 804 -49.91 -53.91 31.29
CA ASP A 804 -51.21 -53.31 31.64
C ASP A 804 -52.36 -53.89 30.79
N SER A 805 -52.11 -54.20 29.52
CA SER A 805 -53.11 -54.83 28.63
C SER A 805 -52.99 -56.35 28.55
N GLY A 806 -51.84 -56.91 28.93
CA GLY A 806 -51.55 -58.34 28.91
C GLY A 806 -51.32 -58.92 27.51
N GLN A 807 -51.00 -58.08 26.52
CA GLN A 807 -50.77 -58.46 25.13
C GLN A 807 -49.47 -57.84 24.58
N GLU A 808 -48.95 -58.39 23.49
CA GLU A 808 -47.90 -57.72 22.72
C GLU A 808 -48.50 -56.60 21.87
N GLU A 809 -47.97 -55.40 22.02
CA GLU A 809 -48.45 -54.18 21.37
C GLU A 809 -47.31 -53.48 20.63
N TRP A 810 -47.67 -52.62 19.67
CA TRP A 810 -46.72 -51.70 19.09
C TRP A 810 -46.36 -50.62 20.11
N VAL A 811 -45.07 -50.31 20.21
CA VAL A 811 -44.54 -49.22 21.05
C VAL A 811 -43.58 -48.38 20.21
N ILE A 812 -43.67 -47.06 20.33
CA ILE A 812 -42.67 -46.12 19.78
C ILE A 812 -41.62 -45.90 20.86
N ASN A 813 -40.37 -46.22 20.56
CA ASN A 813 -39.22 -45.98 21.42
C ASN A 813 -38.51 -44.73 20.93
N THR A 814 -38.18 -43.83 21.84
CA THR A 814 -37.27 -42.69 21.62
C THR A 814 -36.04 -42.87 22.50
N PRO A 815 -34.98 -42.06 22.34
CA PRO A 815 -33.83 -42.10 23.24
C PRO A 815 -34.20 -41.88 24.72
N ASN A 816 -35.31 -41.17 24.99
CA ASN A 816 -35.69 -40.76 26.34
C ASN A 816 -36.94 -41.47 26.88
N ASN A 817 -37.84 -41.95 26.02
CA ASN A 817 -39.18 -42.42 26.40
C ASN A 817 -39.66 -43.63 25.60
N LYS A 818 -40.77 -44.22 26.04
CA LYS A 818 -41.55 -45.23 25.33
C LYS A 818 -43.02 -44.87 25.31
N TYR A 819 -43.66 -45.01 24.16
CA TYR A 819 -45.05 -44.62 23.94
C TYR A 819 -45.87 -45.81 23.43
N TRP A 820 -46.88 -46.20 24.22
CA TRP A 820 -47.72 -47.38 23.99
C TRP A 820 -49.05 -47.02 23.33
N GLU A 821 -49.62 -48.00 22.61
CA GLU A 821 -50.93 -47.90 22.01
C GLU A 821 -52.01 -48.08 23.10
N TYR A 822 -52.66 -47.00 23.55
CA TYR A 822 -53.79 -47.14 24.45
C TYR A 822 -55.04 -47.50 23.65
N ASN A 823 -55.52 -48.71 23.88
CA ASN A 823 -56.64 -49.39 23.22
C ASN A 823 -57.76 -48.48 22.68
N VAL A 824 -57.86 -48.45 21.35
CA VAL A 824 -58.98 -47.94 20.57
C VAL A 824 -60.25 -48.73 20.91
N THR A 825 -61.38 -48.02 21.06
CA THR A 825 -62.79 -48.49 21.03
C THR A 825 -63.59 -48.68 22.33
N SER A 826 -63.09 -48.36 23.53
CA SER A 826 -63.93 -48.50 24.75
C SER A 826 -63.89 -47.40 25.83
N THR A 827 -63.17 -46.30 25.61
CA THR A 827 -63.15 -45.12 26.49
C THR A 827 -63.63 -43.85 25.78
N PRO A 828 -64.08 -42.81 26.52
CA PRO A 828 -64.89 -41.70 25.97
C PRO A 828 -64.18 -40.74 25.00
N GLU A 829 -62.90 -40.90 24.74
CA GLU A 829 -62.12 -40.09 23.79
C GLU A 829 -61.23 -41.04 22.99
N LEU A 830 -61.25 -40.95 21.65
CA LEU A 830 -60.32 -41.69 20.78
C LEU A 830 -58.98 -40.96 20.78
N ASP A 831 -57.88 -41.63 21.08
CA ASP A 831 -56.55 -41.05 21.00
C ASP A 831 -55.57 -41.94 20.22
N ASP A 832 -54.50 -41.34 19.73
CA ASP A 832 -53.44 -42.02 18.97
C ASP A 832 -52.12 -41.26 19.13
N ILE A 833 -51.01 -41.96 18.93
CA ILE A 833 -49.66 -41.40 19.00
C ILE A 833 -49.05 -41.45 17.61
N GLY A 834 -48.59 -40.30 17.14
CA GLY A 834 -47.94 -40.16 15.85
C GLY A 834 -46.47 -39.78 15.99
N VAL A 835 -45.71 -40.09 14.95
CA VAL A 835 -44.30 -39.78 14.80
C VAL A 835 -44.03 -39.28 13.38
N ILE A 836 -43.19 -38.25 13.30
CA ILE A 836 -42.54 -37.83 12.06
C ILE A 836 -41.05 -37.87 12.32
N GLU A 837 -40.30 -38.51 11.43
CA GLU A 837 -38.86 -38.65 11.59
C GLU A 837 -38.16 -38.67 10.25
N ILE A 838 -37.08 -37.92 10.13
CA ILE A 838 -36.18 -37.91 8.98
C ILE A 838 -34.83 -38.47 9.40
N VAL A 839 -34.34 -39.46 8.64
CA VAL A 839 -33.02 -40.05 8.84
C VAL A 839 -32.26 -40.06 7.52
N TYR A 840 -30.95 -39.86 7.59
CA TYR A 840 -30.05 -40.09 6.46
C TYR A 840 -29.49 -41.51 6.56
N ILE A 841 -29.71 -42.32 5.52
CA ILE A 841 -29.20 -43.70 5.46
C ILE A 841 -27.86 -43.66 4.74
N GLN A 842 -26.78 -43.73 5.50
CA GLN A 842 -25.42 -43.53 5.02
C GLN A 842 -25.03 -44.55 3.93
N GLU A 843 -25.38 -45.82 4.11
CA GLU A 843 -25.03 -46.88 3.15
C GLU A 843 -25.76 -46.76 1.81
N GLU A 844 -26.83 -45.96 1.78
CA GLU A 844 -27.71 -45.79 0.62
C GLU A 844 -27.66 -44.37 0.04
N GLY A 845 -26.93 -43.44 0.67
CA GLY A 845 -26.73 -42.07 0.19
C GLY A 845 -28.02 -41.25 0.09
N ARG A 846 -29.01 -41.48 0.96
CA ARG A 846 -30.33 -40.86 0.83
C ARG A 846 -31.06 -40.66 2.15
N TYR A 847 -31.93 -39.65 2.15
CA TYR A 847 -32.87 -39.40 3.24
C TYR A 847 -34.13 -40.26 3.14
N VAL A 848 -34.60 -40.70 4.30
CA VAL A 848 -35.86 -41.42 4.49
C VAL A 848 -36.68 -40.65 5.53
N LEU A 849 -37.85 -40.15 5.13
CA LEU A 849 -38.83 -39.52 6.01
C LEU A 849 -39.97 -40.49 6.28
N MET A 850 -40.27 -40.73 7.54
CA MET A 850 -41.44 -41.46 7.99
C MET A 850 -42.52 -40.50 8.48
N ALA A 851 -43.77 -40.75 8.06
CA ALA A 851 -44.97 -40.21 8.69
C ALA A 851 -45.88 -41.37 9.10
N ALA A 852 -45.94 -41.66 10.40
CA ALA A 852 -46.63 -42.84 10.92
C ALA A 852 -47.28 -42.58 12.28
N GLY A 853 -48.13 -43.50 12.71
CA GLY A 853 -48.62 -43.58 14.09
C GLY A 853 -48.80 -45.03 14.52
N LEU A 854 -49.13 -45.22 15.79
CA LEU A 854 -49.49 -46.53 16.33
C LEU A 854 -50.78 -47.06 15.68
N GLY A 855 -51.75 -46.16 15.45
CA GLY A 855 -52.91 -46.39 14.61
C GLY A 855 -53.01 -45.50 13.37
N GLY A 856 -54.06 -45.70 12.58
CA GLY A 856 -54.31 -44.95 11.34
C GLY A 856 -54.67 -43.47 11.54
N TYR A 857 -55.10 -43.07 12.75
CA TYR A 857 -55.38 -41.67 13.05
C TYR A 857 -54.09 -40.90 13.37
N GLY A 858 -53.13 -41.54 14.04
CA GLY A 858 -51.79 -41.03 14.27
C GLY A 858 -51.03 -40.81 12.96
N THR A 859 -51.07 -41.79 12.04
CA THR A 859 -50.51 -41.62 10.68
C THR A 859 -51.14 -40.44 9.94
N LYS A 860 -52.47 -40.30 10.03
CA LYS A 860 -53.19 -39.18 9.40
C LYS A 860 -52.81 -37.83 10.01
N ALA A 861 -52.59 -37.77 11.32
CA ALA A 861 -52.12 -36.58 12.01
C ALA A 861 -50.68 -36.22 11.64
N ALA A 862 -49.79 -37.20 11.49
CA ALA A 862 -48.43 -36.98 11.01
C ALA A 862 -48.43 -36.36 9.60
N CYS A 863 -49.23 -36.93 8.69
CA CYS A 863 -49.37 -36.39 7.34
C CYS A 863 -49.99 -34.98 7.32
N LEU A 864 -50.89 -34.65 8.26
CA LEU A 864 -51.46 -33.31 8.37
C LEU A 864 -50.42 -32.29 8.84
N LEU A 865 -49.59 -32.63 9.83
CA LEU A 865 -48.52 -31.75 10.31
C LEU A 865 -47.50 -31.47 9.20
N LEU A 866 -47.07 -32.48 8.44
CA LEU A 866 -46.18 -32.28 7.27
C LEU A 866 -46.83 -31.41 6.18
N GLN A 867 -48.14 -31.53 5.97
CA GLN A 867 -48.86 -30.68 5.02
C GLN A 867 -48.91 -29.21 5.48
N MET A 868 -48.82 -28.95 6.77
CA MET A 868 -48.97 -27.63 7.37
C MET A 868 -47.64 -27.07 7.89
N PHE A 869 -46.49 -27.67 7.54
CA PHE A 869 -45.19 -27.38 8.16
C PHE A 869 -44.79 -25.90 8.19
N ASP A 870 -45.18 -25.10 7.19
CA ASP A 870 -44.91 -23.66 7.08
C ASP A 870 -46.14 -22.78 7.37
N SER A 871 -47.24 -23.38 7.84
CA SER A 871 -48.45 -22.65 8.22
C SER A 871 -48.26 -21.89 9.53
N PRO A 872 -48.74 -20.65 9.65
CA PRO A 872 -48.74 -19.91 10.91
C PRO A 872 -49.61 -20.57 12.00
N ASP A 873 -50.51 -21.48 11.62
CA ASP A 873 -51.41 -22.20 12.53
C ASP A 873 -50.80 -23.47 13.11
N MET A 874 -49.53 -23.80 12.80
CA MET A 874 -48.87 -25.00 13.34
C MET A 874 -48.87 -25.03 14.86
N PRO A 875 -49.28 -26.14 15.50
CA PRO A 875 -49.40 -26.21 16.95
C PRO A 875 -48.03 -26.15 17.65
N PHE A 876 -46.95 -26.51 16.96
CA PHE A 876 -45.56 -26.46 17.40
C PHE A 876 -44.61 -26.56 16.19
N PRO A 877 -43.37 -26.05 16.29
CA PRO A 877 -42.41 -26.14 15.20
C PRO A 877 -41.88 -27.58 15.02
N LEU A 878 -41.64 -27.97 13.77
CA LEU A 878 -40.91 -29.19 13.45
C LEU A 878 -39.42 -28.93 13.69
N GLN A 879 -38.85 -29.48 14.76
CA GLN A 879 -37.44 -29.29 15.12
C GLN A 879 -36.78 -30.62 15.45
N GLY A 880 -35.49 -30.72 15.15
CA GLY A 880 -34.73 -31.96 15.31
C GLY A 880 -35.00 -32.97 14.19
N ILE A 881 -34.49 -34.19 14.34
CA ILE A 881 -34.62 -35.28 13.37
C ILE A 881 -35.91 -36.08 13.56
N ALA A 882 -36.52 -36.06 14.75
CA ALA A 882 -37.79 -36.72 15.02
C ALA A 882 -38.69 -35.93 15.96
N ILE A 883 -40.01 -36.04 15.77
CA ILE A 883 -41.01 -35.57 16.71
C ILE A 883 -42.02 -36.67 17.02
N VAL A 884 -42.43 -36.75 18.29
CA VAL A 884 -43.52 -37.62 18.75
C VAL A 884 -44.62 -36.75 19.33
N PHE A 885 -45.87 -37.02 18.96
CA PHE A 885 -47.02 -36.22 19.36
C PHE A 885 -48.23 -37.11 19.66
N LYS A 886 -49.17 -36.56 20.44
CA LYS A 886 -50.47 -37.18 20.73
C LYS A 886 -51.57 -36.46 19.99
N TRP A 887 -52.49 -37.21 19.39
CA TRP A 887 -53.77 -36.71 18.89
C TRP A 887 -54.92 -37.26 19.75
N VAL A 888 -55.92 -36.42 20.06
CA VAL A 888 -57.11 -36.80 20.84
C VAL A 888 -58.38 -36.24 20.19
N ASP A 889 -59.34 -37.09 19.84
CA ASP A 889 -60.68 -36.70 19.33
C ASP A 889 -61.54 -36.13 20.46
N THR A 890 -61.42 -34.82 20.70
CA THR A 890 -62.11 -34.14 21.81
C THR A 890 -63.59 -33.91 21.53
N ASN A 891 -64.03 -34.03 20.28
CA ASN A 891 -65.37 -33.65 19.84
C ASN A 891 -66.19 -34.85 19.28
N GLY A 892 -65.56 -36.00 19.10
CA GLY A 892 -66.17 -37.27 18.69
C GLY A 892 -66.50 -37.36 17.20
N ASP A 893 -65.93 -36.51 16.34
CA ASP A 893 -66.20 -36.50 14.90
C ASP A 893 -65.22 -37.34 14.05
N CYS A 894 -64.22 -37.95 14.69
CA CYS A 894 -63.19 -38.77 14.08
C CYS A 894 -62.38 -38.04 12.99
N LYS A 895 -62.26 -36.70 13.08
CA LYS A 895 -61.44 -35.90 12.17
C LYS A 895 -60.28 -35.29 12.92
N VAL A 896 -59.08 -35.57 12.41
CA VAL A 896 -57.86 -34.93 12.89
C VAL A 896 -57.88 -33.42 12.61
N GLN A 897 -57.71 -32.62 13.66
CA GLN A 897 -57.59 -31.16 13.63
C GLN A 897 -56.33 -30.72 14.40
N LEU A 898 -55.71 -29.59 14.03
CA LEU A 898 -54.44 -29.16 14.63
C LEU A 898 -54.54 -28.86 16.13
N ASN A 899 -55.66 -28.30 16.59
CA ASN A 899 -55.91 -27.99 18.00
C ASN A 899 -56.11 -29.23 18.88
N GLU A 900 -56.16 -30.43 18.29
CA GLU A 900 -56.26 -31.72 18.97
C GLU A 900 -54.90 -32.44 19.06
N ILE A 901 -53.83 -31.82 18.55
CA ILE A 901 -52.49 -32.39 18.51
C ILE A 901 -51.61 -31.70 19.55
N THR A 902 -50.95 -32.49 20.40
CA THR A 902 -50.00 -31.99 21.41
C THR A 902 -48.64 -32.66 21.24
N LEU A 903 -47.57 -31.88 21.19
CA LEU A 903 -46.19 -32.38 21.15
C LEU A 903 -45.84 -33.13 22.44
N LEU A 904 -45.24 -34.30 22.31
CA LEU A 904 -44.75 -35.10 23.44
C LEU A 904 -43.23 -35.02 23.56
N GLU A 905 -42.50 -35.14 22.46
CA GLU A 905 -41.04 -35.15 22.44
C GLU A 905 -40.48 -34.65 21.09
N GLN A 906 -39.31 -34.00 21.15
CA GLN A 906 -38.45 -33.68 20.00
C GLN A 906 -37.09 -34.34 20.22
N VAL A 907 -36.58 -35.01 19.19
CA VAL A 907 -35.28 -35.67 19.19
C VAL A 907 -34.34 -34.88 18.27
N GLY A 908 -33.22 -34.42 18.82
CA GLY A 908 -32.22 -33.60 18.14
C GLY A 908 -31.23 -34.40 17.31
#